data_AF-A0A8C0WNU0-F1
#
_entry.id   AF-A0A8C0WNU0-F1
#
_cell.length_a   1.000
_cell.length_b   1.000
_cell.length_c   1.000
_cell.angle_alpha   90.00
_cell.angle_beta   90.00
_cell.angle_gamma   90.00
#
_symmetry.space_group_name_H-M   'P 1'
#
loop_
_entity.id
_entity.type
_entity.pdbx_description
1 polymer ?
#
loop_
_entity_poly.entity_id
_entity_poly.type
_entity_poly.pdbx_seq_one_letter_code
_entity_poly.pdbx_strand_id
1 'polypeptide(L)'
;MPPNINWKEIFKVDPDDLPRQEELADNLLISLSKVEASELKNENQENVIHLFRITQSLMKMKAQEVELALEEVEKAGEEQMAQQSAGGRDTRFLRDEIRQLEKQLEQKDRELEDMEKELDKEKKVNEQLALRNEEAENENSKLRRENEQLRQDIIDYQKQIDSQKESLLSRRGEDSDYRSQLSKKNYELVQYLDEIQTLTEANEKIEVQNQEMRKNLEESVQEMEKMTDEYNRMKAVVHQTDNILDQLKKENDHYRLQVQELTDLLKSKNEEDDPVMVAVNAKVEEWKLILSSKDDEIIEYQQMVHNLREKLKNAQLDADKSNIMALKQGIQERDGQIKVLTEQVEQYTKEMEKNTFIIEDLKNELQRNKGASALCQQTHYMKIQSKVQVLEEKTKEAERTAELAEADAREKDKDLVEALKRLKDYESGIYGLEDAVVEIKNCKNQIKIRDREIEVLTKEINKLELKISDFLDENEALRERAGLELKTMIDLTEFRNSKRLKQQQYRAENQILLKEASIETLEEERLDLKRKIRQMAQERGKRNATLGLPIEDLNLTENFSQGDRGRELNFMSFKSMSEAQSKNEFLSRELIEKERDLERSKTVISKFQNKCKGSEENKQLEEGMKEILQAIKEMQKDPDDIKGGETSLIIPSLERLVNAIESKNAEGIFDASLHLKAQVDQLTGRNEELRHELRESRKEAINCSQQLAKANLKVRIFFQIKENAKLGLAE
;
A
#
# COMPACT_ATOMS: atom_id res chain seq x y z
N MET A 1 56.72 -52.34 -20.86
CA MET A 1 57.25 -51.12 -20.21
C MET A 1 56.87 -51.21 -18.74
N PRO A 2 57.70 -50.75 -17.79
CA PRO A 2 57.21 -50.62 -16.42
C PRO A 2 56.01 -49.65 -16.42
N PRO A 3 55.01 -49.84 -15.55
CA PRO A 3 53.91 -48.88 -15.43
C PRO A 3 54.50 -47.50 -15.12
N ASN A 4 54.03 -46.47 -15.82
CA ASN A 4 54.46 -45.08 -15.58
C ASN A 4 54.05 -44.58 -14.18
N ILE A 5 53.20 -45.35 -13.49
CA ILE A 5 52.64 -45.03 -12.18
C ILE A 5 53.17 -46.02 -11.14
N ASN A 6 53.91 -45.52 -10.15
CA ASN A 6 54.28 -46.29 -8.97
C ASN A 6 53.21 -46.14 -7.88
N TRP A 7 52.16 -46.96 -7.94
CA TRP A 7 51.03 -46.93 -7.00
C TRP A 7 51.43 -47.02 -5.52
N LYS A 8 52.56 -47.67 -5.21
CA LYS A 8 53.07 -47.77 -3.83
C LYS A 8 53.64 -46.46 -3.30
N GLU A 9 54.11 -45.58 -4.18
CA GLU A 9 54.57 -44.24 -3.82
C GLU A 9 53.38 -43.28 -3.72
N ILE A 10 52.45 -43.35 -4.68
CA ILE A 10 51.25 -42.51 -4.68
C ILE A 10 50.39 -42.77 -3.44
N PHE A 11 50.17 -44.03 -3.05
CA PHE A 11 49.32 -44.36 -1.89
C PHE A 11 49.94 -43.97 -0.54
N LYS A 12 51.25 -43.71 -0.49
CA LYS A 12 51.93 -43.25 0.73
C LYS A 12 51.82 -41.74 0.92
N VAL A 13 51.40 -41.02 -0.11
CA VAL A 13 51.31 -39.57 -0.10
C VAL A 13 49.95 -39.19 0.45
N ASP A 14 49.93 -38.48 1.58
CA ASP A 14 48.70 -37.93 2.13
C ASP A 14 48.29 -36.68 1.33
N PRO A 15 47.10 -36.67 0.69
CA PRO A 15 46.61 -35.50 -0.06
C PRO A 15 46.55 -34.21 0.76
N ASP A 16 46.31 -34.31 2.07
CA ASP A 16 46.14 -33.14 2.94
C ASP A 16 47.48 -32.51 3.36
N ASP A 17 48.57 -33.29 3.37
CA ASP A 17 49.94 -32.81 3.67
C ASP A 17 50.71 -32.37 2.41
N LEU A 18 50.20 -32.71 1.22
CA LEU A 18 50.81 -32.38 -0.07
C LEU A 18 51.09 -30.87 -0.27
N PRO A 19 50.23 -29.91 0.18
CA PRO A 19 50.50 -28.47 0.15
C PRO A 19 51.79 -28.03 0.86
N ARG A 20 52.33 -28.85 1.75
CA ARG A 20 53.56 -28.54 2.52
C ARG A 20 54.82 -29.14 1.90
N GLN A 21 54.70 -29.84 0.79
CA GLN A 21 55.77 -30.63 0.17
C GLN A 21 55.91 -30.30 -1.32
N GLU A 22 56.35 -29.07 -1.61
CA GLU A 22 56.43 -28.49 -2.97
C GLU A 22 57.25 -29.35 -3.96
N GLU A 23 58.45 -29.81 -3.55
CA GLU A 23 59.29 -30.67 -4.40
C GLU A 23 58.64 -32.03 -4.73
N LEU A 24 57.89 -32.60 -3.78
CA LEU A 24 57.17 -33.86 -4.01
C LEU A 24 55.93 -33.64 -4.88
N ALA A 25 55.26 -32.49 -4.72
CA ALA A 25 54.12 -32.09 -5.54
C ALA A 25 54.51 -31.88 -7.01
N ASP A 26 55.63 -31.22 -7.29
CA ASP A 26 56.11 -31.01 -8.66
C ASP A 26 56.53 -32.32 -9.34
N ASN A 27 57.21 -33.20 -8.61
CA ASN A 27 57.56 -34.53 -9.12
C ASN A 27 56.32 -35.38 -9.40
N LEU A 28 55.31 -35.32 -8.53
CA LEU A 28 54.03 -36.00 -8.75
C LEU A 28 53.29 -35.43 -9.96
N LEU A 29 53.27 -34.10 -10.14
CA LEU A 29 52.66 -33.45 -11.30
C LEU A 29 53.27 -33.93 -12.63
N ILE A 30 54.60 -34.07 -12.69
CA ILE A 30 55.31 -34.59 -13.86
C ILE A 30 54.96 -36.06 -14.10
N SER A 31 54.84 -36.88 -13.05
CA SER A 31 54.47 -38.29 -13.18
C SER A 31 53.01 -38.48 -13.60
N LEU A 32 52.09 -37.68 -13.05
CA LEU A 32 50.66 -37.74 -13.33
C LEU A 32 50.30 -37.20 -14.72
N SER A 33 51.04 -36.20 -15.23
CA SER A 33 50.82 -35.68 -16.59
C SER A 33 51.14 -36.68 -17.71
N LYS A 34 51.84 -37.78 -17.38
CA LYS A 34 52.21 -38.84 -18.32
C LYS A 34 51.32 -40.09 -18.22
N VAL A 35 50.26 -40.03 -17.42
CA VAL A 35 49.31 -41.13 -17.21
C VAL A 35 48.32 -41.19 -18.37
N GLU A 36 48.27 -42.33 -19.07
CA GLU A 36 47.29 -42.57 -20.12
C GLU A 36 46.06 -43.32 -19.57
N ALA A 37 44.88 -43.03 -20.13
CA ALA A 37 43.61 -43.63 -19.69
C ALA A 37 43.54 -45.16 -19.82
N SER A 38 44.44 -45.77 -20.61
CA SER A 38 44.59 -47.22 -20.75
C SER A 38 45.16 -47.88 -19.49
N GLU A 39 45.98 -47.17 -18.71
CA GLU A 39 46.65 -47.67 -17.50
C GLU A 39 45.73 -47.71 -16.28
N LEU A 40 44.58 -47.04 -16.33
CA LEU A 40 43.61 -46.92 -15.23
C LEU A 40 42.45 -47.92 -15.31
N LYS A 41 42.27 -48.63 -16.44
CA LYS A 41 41.09 -49.49 -16.69
C LYS A 41 40.98 -50.73 -15.80
N ASN A 42 42.10 -51.20 -15.24
CA ASN A 42 42.17 -52.45 -14.47
C ASN A 42 42.52 -52.22 -12.99
N GLU A 43 42.51 -50.98 -12.52
CA GLU A 43 42.94 -50.61 -11.16
C GLU A 43 41.78 -50.58 -10.16
N ASN A 44 42.10 -50.79 -8.88
CA ASN A 44 41.09 -50.80 -7.81
C ASN A 44 40.44 -49.42 -7.65
N GLN A 45 39.14 -49.40 -7.36
CA GLN A 45 38.36 -48.16 -7.18
C GLN A 45 38.97 -47.23 -6.10
N GLU A 46 39.53 -47.81 -5.03
CA GLU A 46 40.23 -47.04 -3.99
C GLU A 46 41.51 -46.36 -4.50
N ASN A 47 42.25 -46.99 -5.40
CA ASN A 47 43.46 -46.41 -6.02
C ASN A 47 43.09 -45.20 -6.88
N VAL A 48 42.00 -45.31 -7.66
CA VAL A 48 41.51 -44.23 -8.54
C VAL A 48 40.97 -43.06 -7.71
N ILE A 49 40.25 -43.34 -6.61
CA ILE A 49 39.76 -42.30 -5.69
C ILE A 49 40.93 -41.58 -5.01
N HIS A 50 41.95 -42.32 -4.58
CA HIS A 50 43.12 -41.73 -3.94
C HIS A 50 43.95 -40.89 -4.92
N LEU A 51 44.14 -41.38 -6.15
CA LEU A 51 44.74 -40.64 -7.25
C LEU A 51 43.99 -39.32 -7.50
N PHE A 52 42.66 -39.38 -7.57
CA PHE A 52 41.82 -38.21 -7.77
C PHE A 52 41.99 -37.18 -6.64
N ARG A 53 42.10 -37.62 -5.38
CA ARG A 53 42.35 -36.72 -4.24
C ARG A 53 43.72 -36.05 -4.31
N ILE A 54 44.76 -36.77 -4.72
CA ILE A 54 46.10 -36.22 -4.93
C ILE A 54 46.08 -35.19 -6.06
N THR A 55 45.48 -35.53 -7.21
CA THR A 55 45.34 -34.61 -8.35
C THR A 55 44.52 -33.37 -7.98
N GLN A 56 43.44 -33.53 -7.22
CA GLN A 56 42.63 -32.41 -6.72
C GLN A 56 43.45 -31.48 -5.81
N SER A 57 44.30 -32.04 -4.95
CA SER A 57 45.16 -31.26 -4.04
C SER A 57 46.28 -30.54 -4.81
N LEU A 58 46.88 -31.18 -5.81
CA LEU A 58 47.82 -30.55 -6.74
C LEU A 58 47.18 -29.40 -7.53
N MET A 59 45.95 -29.59 -8.02
CA MET A 59 45.24 -28.53 -8.74
C MET A 59 44.91 -27.33 -7.83
N LYS A 60 44.53 -27.57 -6.57
CA LYS A 60 44.31 -26.48 -5.60
C LYS A 60 45.60 -25.70 -5.34
N MET A 61 46.72 -26.40 -5.18
CA MET A 61 48.03 -25.78 -4.97
C MET A 61 48.45 -24.94 -6.19
N LYS A 62 48.36 -25.50 -7.42
CA LYS A 62 48.69 -24.74 -8.63
C LYS A 62 47.75 -23.57 -8.90
N ALA A 63 46.48 -23.68 -8.52
CA ALA A 63 45.55 -22.54 -8.58
C ALA A 63 45.99 -21.42 -7.61
N GLN A 64 46.42 -21.75 -6.40
CA GLN A 64 46.94 -20.80 -5.42
C GLN A 64 48.28 -20.18 -5.87
N GLU A 65 49.19 -20.96 -6.46
CA GLU A 65 50.45 -20.42 -7.02
C GLU A 65 50.18 -19.40 -8.14
N VAL A 66 49.21 -19.68 -9.02
CA VAL A 66 48.80 -18.74 -10.08
C VAL A 66 48.16 -17.49 -9.50
N GLU A 67 47.32 -17.63 -8.47
CA GLU A 67 46.68 -16.50 -7.78
C GLU A 67 47.72 -15.61 -7.10
N LEU A 68 48.72 -16.19 -6.42
CA LEU A 68 49.83 -15.46 -5.82
C LEU A 68 50.72 -14.80 -6.87
N ALA A 69 51.00 -15.47 -8.00
CA ALA A 69 51.77 -14.87 -9.10
C ALA A 69 51.02 -13.69 -9.75
N LEU A 70 49.69 -13.78 -9.87
CA LEU A 70 48.87 -12.67 -10.34
C LEU A 70 48.86 -11.51 -9.33
N GLU A 71 48.75 -11.81 -8.04
CA GLU A 71 48.77 -10.81 -6.98
C GLU A 71 50.15 -10.13 -6.85
N GLU A 72 51.26 -10.83 -7.09
CA GLU A 72 52.61 -10.25 -7.17
C GLU A 72 52.79 -9.38 -8.42
N VAL A 73 52.20 -9.75 -9.56
CA VAL A 73 52.20 -8.92 -10.77
C VAL A 73 51.34 -7.67 -10.57
N GLU A 74 50.20 -7.80 -9.87
CA GLU A 74 49.31 -6.68 -9.56
C GLU A 74 49.96 -5.74 -8.53
N LYS A 75 50.59 -6.27 -7.47
CA LYS A 75 51.41 -5.48 -6.53
C LYS A 75 52.62 -4.84 -7.19
N ALA A 76 53.31 -5.51 -8.12
CA ALA A 76 54.40 -4.89 -8.89
C ALA A 76 53.88 -3.77 -9.81
N GLY A 77 52.66 -3.89 -10.34
CA GLY A 77 51.96 -2.84 -11.09
C GLY A 77 51.51 -1.67 -10.21
N GLU A 78 51.04 -1.95 -8.99
CA GLU A 78 50.62 -0.95 -8.01
C GLU A 78 51.82 -0.22 -7.36
N GLU A 79 52.94 -0.92 -7.10
CA GLU A 79 54.17 -0.32 -6.59
C GLU A 79 54.86 0.60 -7.64
N GLN A 80 54.70 0.33 -8.94
CA GLN A 80 55.11 1.25 -10.00
C GLN A 80 54.22 2.51 -10.12
N MET A 81 52.96 2.43 -9.70
CA MET A 81 51.99 3.53 -9.76
C MET A 81 51.88 4.34 -8.46
N ALA A 82 52.27 3.77 -7.31
CA ALA A 82 52.15 4.40 -5.99
C ALA A 82 53.38 5.18 -5.50
N GLN A 83 54.54 5.12 -6.19
CA GLN A 83 55.76 5.87 -5.81
C GLN A 83 55.98 7.22 -6.51
N GLN A 84 55.00 7.75 -7.26
CA GLN A 84 55.16 9.05 -7.95
C GLN A 84 54.63 10.29 -7.20
N SER A 85 54.14 10.20 -5.95
CA SER A 85 53.44 11.35 -5.34
C SER A 85 53.83 11.76 -3.91
N ALA A 86 54.94 11.30 -3.33
CA ALA A 86 55.39 11.86 -2.05
C ALA A 86 56.90 11.79 -1.82
N GLY A 87 57.56 12.95 -1.65
CA GLY A 87 58.85 13.04 -0.96
C GLY A 87 60.00 13.61 -1.79
N GLY A 88 60.02 14.94 -1.95
CA GLY A 88 61.20 15.63 -2.44
C GLY A 88 62.37 15.54 -1.46
N ARG A 89 63.42 14.80 -1.84
CA ARG A 89 64.85 15.01 -1.52
C ARG A 89 65.71 13.89 -2.16
N ASP A 90 65.97 14.03 -3.47
CA ASP A 90 67.28 13.76 -4.11
C ASP A 90 67.15 13.76 -5.65
N THR A 91 67.18 14.95 -6.24
CA THR A 91 66.93 15.20 -7.67
C THR A 91 68.08 14.78 -8.61
N ARG A 92 69.05 13.97 -8.18
CA ARG A 92 70.15 13.47 -9.04
C ARG A 92 69.96 12.01 -9.44
N PHE A 93 69.66 11.13 -8.49
CA PHE A 93 69.46 9.71 -8.77
C PHE A 93 68.27 9.47 -9.71
N LEU A 94 67.15 10.16 -9.48
CA LEU A 94 65.99 10.09 -10.38
C LEU A 94 66.29 10.61 -11.80
N ARG A 95 67.23 11.56 -11.95
CA ARG A 95 67.64 12.05 -13.28
C ARG A 95 68.50 11.04 -14.02
N ASP A 96 69.38 10.33 -13.31
CA ASP A 96 70.23 9.30 -13.90
C ASP A 96 69.42 8.03 -14.21
N GLU A 97 68.42 7.70 -13.39
CA GLU A 97 67.47 6.62 -13.63
C GLU A 97 66.54 6.93 -14.81
N ILE A 98 66.00 8.15 -14.90
CA ILE A 98 65.26 8.61 -16.09
C ILE A 98 66.13 8.53 -17.33
N ARG A 99 67.40 8.95 -17.29
CA ARG A 99 68.32 8.81 -18.43
C ARG A 99 68.61 7.36 -18.82
N GLN A 100 68.71 6.45 -17.85
CA GLN A 100 68.91 5.03 -18.13
C GLN A 100 67.66 4.41 -18.75
N LEU A 101 66.47 4.76 -18.27
CA LEU A 101 65.20 4.33 -18.84
C LEU A 101 64.98 4.92 -20.24
N GLU A 102 65.27 6.19 -20.46
CA GLU A 102 65.25 6.83 -21.78
C GLU A 102 66.18 6.12 -22.75
N LYS A 103 67.40 5.76 -22.31
CA LYS A 103 68.36 5.03 -23.14
C LYS A 103 67.92 3.59 -23.43
N GLN A 104 67.26 2.92 -22.48
CA GLN A 104 66.67 1.60 -22.71
C GLN A 104 65.49 1.68 -23.68
N LEU A 105 64.68 2.73 -23.59
CA LEU A 105 63.54 2.97 -24.47
C LEU A 105 64.03 3.26 -25.90
N GLU A 106 65.04 4.13 -26.06
CA GLU A 106 65.71 4.36 -27.36
C GLU A 106 66.39 3.10 -27.92
N GLN A 107 66.86 2.20 -27.07
CA GLN A 107 67.42 0.92 -27.51
C GLN A 107 66.32 -0.03 -27.98
N LYS A 108 65.19 -0.07 -27.28
CA LYS A 108 64.02 -0.86 -27.67
C LYS A 108 63.36 -0.34 -28.94
N ASP A 109 63.29 0.97 -29.12
CA ASP A 109 62.79 1.58 -30.36
C ASP A 109 63.68 1.22 -31.56
N ARG A 110 65.01 1.19 -31.38
CA ARG A 110 65.94 0.72 -32.41
C ARG A 110 65.78 -0.77 -32.72
N GLU A 111 65.61 -1.61 -31.71
CA GLU A 111 65.33 -3.04 -31.90
C GLU A 111 64.02 -3.26 -32.67
N LEU A 112 62.98 -2.46 -32.38
CA LEU A 112 61.72 -2.50 -33.12
C LEU A 112 61.88 -2.08 -34.57
N GLU A 113 62.59 -0.97 -34.84
CA GLU A 113 62.86 -0.54 -36.22
C GLU A 113 63.63 -1.59 -37.03
N ASP A 114 64.57 -2.30 -36.40
CA ASP A 114 65.33 -3.34 -37.08
C ASP A 114 64.50 -4.60 -37.33
N MET A 115 63.64 -4.99 -36.39
CA MET A 115 62.66 -6.08 -36.59
C MET A 115 61.65 -5.75 -37.68
N GLU A 116 61.18 -4.50 -37.78
CA GLU A 116 60.30 -4.06 -38.86
C GLU A 116 60.99 -4.14 -40.23
N LYS A 117 62.27 -3.76 -40.32
CA LYS A 117 63.05 -3.90 -41.56
C LYS A 117 63.24 -5.36 -41.97
N GLU A 118 63.49 -6.26 -41.02
CA GLU A 118 63.60 -7.69 -41.32
C GLU A 118 62.25 -8.27 -41.77
N LEU A 119 61.15 -7.88 -41.11
CA LEU A 119 59.81 -8.28 -41.53
C LEU A 119 59.49 -7.80 -42.97
N ASP A 120 59.89 -6.58 -43.33
CA ASP A 120 59.69 -6.06 -44.68
C ASP A 120 60.57 -6.77 -45.73
N LYS A 121 61.76 -7.25 -45.36
CA LYS A 121 62.56 -8.12 -46.23
C LYS A 121 61.90 -9.48 -46.41
N GLU A 122 61.40 -10.09 -45.34
CA GLU A 122 60.68 -11.36 -45.40
C GLU A 122 59.41 -11.24 -46.26
N LYS A 123 58.63 -10.17 -46.14
CA LYS A 123 57.47 -9.90 -47.00
C LYS A 123 57.85 -9.86 -48.47
N LYS A 124 58.92 -9.16 -48.83
CA LYS A 124 59.42 -9.09 -50.23
C LYS A 124 59.87 -10.47 -50.75
N VAL A 125 60.54 -11.26 -49.92
CA VAL A 125 60.92 -12.63 -50.28
C VAL A 125 59.68 -13.51 -50.46
N ASN A 126 58.69 -13.36 -49.60
CA ASN A 126 57.45 -14.13 -49.67
C ASN A 126 56.64 -13.78 -50.94
N GLU A 127 56.58 -12.50 -51.31
CA GLU A 127 55.98 -12.05 -52.58
C GLU A 127 56.70 -12.66 -53.79
N GLN A 128 58.04 -12.72 -53.78
CA GLN A 128 58.81 -13.37 -54.85
C GLN A 128 58.55 -14.89 -54.93
N LEU A 129 58.43 -15.56 -53.79
CA LEU A 129 58.09 -16.99 -53.74
C LEU A 129 56.66 -17.25 -54.24
N ALA A 130 55.72 -16.36 -53.94
CA ALA A 130 54.35 -16.45 -54.44
C ALA A 130 54.29 -16.36 -55.97
N LEU A 131 55.00 -15.39 -56.57
CA LEU A 131 55.09 -15.26 -58.03
C LEU A 131 55.73 -16.49 -58.68
N ARG A 132 56.80 -17.02 -58.08
CA ARG A 132 57.46 -18.23 -58.58
C ARG A 132 56.56 -19.48 -58.50
N ASN A 133 55.74 -19.59 -57.45
CA ASN A 133 54.75 -20.64 -57.35
C ASN A 133 53.67 -20.51 -58.44
N GLU A 134 53.19 -19.30 -58.70
CA GLU A 134 52.20 -19.05 -59.76
C GLU A 134 52.76 -19.39 -61.16
N GLU A 135 54.01 -19.05 -61.44
CA GLU A 135 54.70 -19.44 -62.68
C GLU A 135 54.80 -20.97 -62.80
N ALA A 136 55.20 -21.67 -61.74
CA ALA A 136 55.31 -23.12 -61.73
C ALA A 136 53.94 -23.82 -61.88
N GLU A 137 52.89 -23.29 -61.26
CA GLU A 137 51.52 -23.79 -61.44
C GLU A 137 51.03 -23.62 -62.89
N ASN A 138 51.33 -22.47 -63.49
CA ASN A 138 50.99 -22.21 -64.88
C ASN A 138 51.70 -23.17 -65.84
N GLU A 139 52.99 -23.46 -65.63
CA GLU A 139 53.71 -24.47 -66.40
C GLU A 139 53.15 -25.88 -66.18
N ASN A 140 52.84 -26.25 -64.94
CA ASN A 140 52.23 -27.54 -64.62
C ASN A 140 50.87 -27.70 -65.31
N SER A 141 50.06 -26.64 -65.35
CA SER A 141 48.78 -26.63 -66.06
C SER A 141 48.94 -26.87 -67.57
N LYS A 142 49.98 -26.31 -68.20
CA LYS A 142 50.30 -26.52 -69.62
C LYS A 142 50.72 -27.96 -69.87
N LEU A 143 51.66 -28.48 -69.05
CA LEU A 143 52.14 -29.86 -69.14
C LEU A 143 51.02 -30.90 -68.92
N ARG A 144 50.03 -30.59 -68.06
CA ARG A 144 48.84 -31.44 -67.89
C ARG A 144 47.97 -31.48 -69.14
N ARG A 145 47.74 -30.33 -69.79
CA ARG A 145 46.98 -30.28 -71.05
C ARG A 145 47.70 -31.02 -72.18
N GLU A 146 49.01 -30.86 -72.30
CA GLU A 146 49.82 -31.59 -73.28
C GLU A 146 49.81 -33.09 -73.00
N ASN A 147 49.92 -33.52 -71.75
CA ASN A 147 49.78 -34.93 -71.38
C ASN A 147 48.41 -35.50 -71.75
N GLU A 148 47.33 -34.76 -71.52
CA GLU A 148 45.98 -35.21 -71.87
C GLU A 148 45.82 -35.34 -73.39
N GLN A 149 46.36 -34.39 -74.15
CA GLN A 149 46.38 -34.47 -75.61
C GLN A 149 47.16 -35.70 -76.09
N LEU A 150 48.36 -35.95 -75.56
CA LEU A 150 49.15 -37.13 -75.92
C LEU A 150 48.46 -38.44 -75.54
N ARG A 151 47.74 -38.49 -74.41
CA ARG A 151 46.91 -39.64 -74.03
C ARG A 151 45.80 -39.88 -75.04
N GLN A 152 45.14 -38.83 -75.50
CA GLN A 152 44.11 -38.92 -76.52
C GLN A 152 44.68 -39.44 -77.85
N ASP A 153 45.84 -38.92 -78.28
CA ASP A 153 46.54 -39.39 -79.48
C ASP A 153 46.91 -40.89 -79.37
N ILE A 154 47.40 -41.34 -78.21
CA ILE A 154 47.67 -42.77 -77.94
C ILE A 154 46.39 -43.61 -78.09
N ILE A 155 45.26 -43.16 -77.54
CA ILE A 155 43.97 -43.87 -77.65
C ILE A 155 43.55 -43.99 -79.12
N ASP A 156 43.73 -42.94 -79.91
CA ASP A 156 43.32 -42.94 -81.31
C ASP A 156 44.24 -43.84 -82.16
N TYR A 157 45.55 -43.85 -81.89
CA TYR A 157 46.47 -44.84 -82.48
C TYR A 157 46.13 -46.27 -82.05
N GLN A 158 45.75 -46.48 -80.78
CA GLN A 158 45.33 -47.79 -80.27
C GLN A 158 44.10 -48.30 -81.02
N LYS A 159 43.07 -47.45 -81.19
CA LYS A 159 41.86 -47.78 -81.98
C LYS A 159 42.20 -48.09 -83.43
N GLN A 160 43.16 -47.37 -84.02
CA GLN A 160 43.60 -47.64 -85.38
C GLN A 160 44.30 -49.01 -85.49
N ILE A 161 45.14 -49.36 -84.52
CA ILE A 161 45.78 -50.69 -84.43
C ILE A 161 44.73 -51.78 -84.21
N ASP A 162 43.77 -51.57 -83.32
CA ASP A 162 42.74 -52.57 -83.01
C ASP A 162 41.78 -52.78 -84.18
N SER A 163 41.44 -51.73 -84.94
CA SER A 163 40.65 -51.89 -86.17
C SER A 163 41.40 -52.69 -87.26
N GLN A 164 42.73 -52.53 -87.35
CA GLN A 164 43.56 -53.35 -88.23
C GLN A 164 43.65 -54.81 -87.74
N LYS A 165 43.79 -55.03 -86.44
CA LYS A 165 43.76 -56.37 -85.84
C LYS A 165 42.40 -57.03 -86.05
N GLU A 166 41.30 -56.33 -85.85
CA GLU A 166 39.94 -56.86 -85.99
C GLU A 166 39.61 -57.24 -87.46
N SER A 167 40.13 -56.47 -88.42
CA SER A 167 40.10 -56.82 -89.84
C SER A 167 40.88 -58.11 -90.15
N LEU A 168 42.02 -58.32 -89.51
CA LEU A 168 42.82 -59.55 -89.65
C LEU A 168 42.18 -60.75 -88.92
N LEU A 169 41.55 -60.53 -87.77
CA LEU A 169 40.93 -61.55 -86.93
C LEU A 169 39.63 -62.10 -87.53
N SER A 170 38.86 -61.28 -88.25
CA SER A 170 37.68 -61.72 -88.99
C SER A 170 37.99 -62.74 -90.10
N ARG A 171 39.28 -62.89 -90.48
CA ARG A 171 39.75 -63.84 -91.50
C ARG A 171 40.16 -65.21 -90.92
N ARG A 172 40.17 -65.39 -89.59
CA ARG A 172 40.59 -66.63 -88.92
C ARG A 172 39.50 -67.12 -87.96
N GLY A 173 38.69 -68.08 -88.41
CA GLY A 173 37.53 -68.61 -87.67
C GLY A 173 37.82 -69.50 -86.45
N GLU A 174 39.08 -69.66 -86.04
CA GLU A 174 39.46 -70.50 -84.89
C GLU A 174 39.32 -69.78 -83.53
N ASP A 175 39.07 -68.46 -83.51
CA ASP A 175 38.87 -67.67 -82.28
C ASP A 175 37.42 -67.70 -81.75
N SER A 176 36.49 -68.35 -82.45
CA SER A 176 35.05 -68.37 -82.08
C SER A 176 34.79 -69.06 -80.73
N ASP A 177 35.41 -70.23 -80.50
CA ASP A 177 35.16 -71.01 -79.28
C ASP A 177 35.84 -70.38 -78.05
N TYR A 178 37.05 -69.85 -78.23
CA TYR A 178 37.74 -69.07 -77.18
C TYR A 178 36.96 -67.79 -76.84
N ARG A 179 36.41 -67.08 -77.83
CA ARG A 179 35.57 -65.90 -77.61
C ARG A 179 34.26 -66.23 -76.89
N SER A 180 33.65 -67.39 -77.18
CA SER A 180 32.46 -67.86 -76.47
C SER A 180 32.74 -68.21 -75.02
N GLN A 181 33.84 -68.91 -74.73
CA GLN A 181 34.27 -69.20 -73.36
C GLN A 181 34.65 -67.92 -72.60
N LEU A 182 35.36 -67.00 -73.24
CA LEU A 182 35.70 -65.69 -72.66
C LEU A 182 34.44 -64.86 -72.39
N SER A 183 33.44 -64.89 -73.27
CA SER A 183 32.16 -64.21 -73.07
C SER A 183 31.39 -64.79 -71.88
N LYS A 184 31.35 -66.11 -71.72
CA LYS A 184 30.75 -66.76 -70.54
C LYS A 184 31.48 -66.39 -69.24
N LYS A 185 32.82 -66.40 -69.24
CA LYS A 185 33.62 -65.99 -68.08
C LYS A 185 33.47 -64.51 -67.77
N ASN A 186 33.35 -63.65 -68.79
CA ASN A 186 33.05 -62.24 -68.60
C ASN A 186 31.65 -62.03 -68.02
N TYR A 187 30.66 -62.83 -68.44
CA TYR A 187 29.31 -62.77 -67.86
C TYR A 187 29.30 -63.21 -66.39
N GLU A 188 29.98 -64.31 -66.06
CA GLU A 188 30.18 -64.75 -64.67
C GLU A 188 30.92 -63.68 -63.83
N LEU A 189 31.96 -63.03 -64.39
CA LEU A 189 32.67 -61.93 -63.73
C LEU A 189 31.76 -60.73 -63.47
N VAL A 190 30.91 -60.35 -64.42
CA VAL A 190 29.92 -59.27 -64.22
C VAL A 190 28.93 -59.65 -63.12
N GLN A 191 28.43 -60.88 -63.09
CA GLN A 191 27.57 -61.35 -62.01
C GLN A 191 28.25 -61.29 -60.64
N TYR A 192 29.52 -61.68 -60.54
CA TYR A 192 30.27 -61.56 -59.29
C TYR A 192 30.52 -60.10 -58.90
N LEU A 193 30.72 -59.20 -59.85
CA LEU A 193 30.83 -57.76 -59.58
C LEU A 193 29.52 -57.19 -59.06
N ASP A 194 28.39 -57.57 -59.65
CA ASP A 194 27.05 -57.17 -59.18
C ASP A 194 26.76 -57.71 -57.76
N GLU A 195 27.11 -58.97 -57.47
CA GLU A 195 27.01 -59.54 -56.12
C GLU A 195 27.91 -58.80 -55.11
N ILE A 196 29.15 -58.50 -55.49
CA ILE A 196 30.06 -57.71 -54.64
C ILE A 196 29.47 -56.32 -54.39
N GLN A 197 28.92 -55.67 -55.41
CA GLN A 197 28.30 -54.35 -55.28
C GLN A 197 27.09 -54.39 -54.34
N THR A 198 26.17 -55.34 -54.53
CA THR A 198 25.00 -55.48 -53.65
C THR A 198 25.38 -55.83 -52.21
N LEU A 199 26.40 -56.64 -51.98
CA LEU A 199 26.95 -56.92 -50.65
C LEU A 199 27.64 -55.69 -50.04
N THR A 200 28.32 -54.88 -50.86
CA THR A 200 28.95 -53.62 -50.41
C THR A 200 27.88 -52.62 -49.99
N GLU A 201 26.84 -52.43 -50.81
CA GLU A 201 25.69 -51.57 -50.48
C GLU A 201 24.95 -52.06 -49.22
N ALA A 202 24.83 -53.37 -49.01
CA ALA A 202 24.24 -53.93 -47.80
C ALA A 202 25.12 -53.68 -46.56
N ASN A 203 26.45 -53.82 -46.68
CA ASN A 203 27.39 -53.50 -45.61
C ASN A 203 27.36 -52.01 -45.26
N GLU A 204 27.32 -51.11 -46.25
CA GLU A 204 27.19 -49.67 -46.03
C GLU A 204 25.89 -49.33 -45.29
N LYS A 205 24.76 -49.96 -45.65
CA LYS A 205 23.50 -49.78 -44.92
C LYS A 205 23.58 -50.24 -43.47
N ILE A 206 24.21 -51.39 -43.21
CA ILE A 206 24.44 -51.90 -41.85
C ILE A 206 25.39 -50.97 -41.08
N GLU A 207 26.39 -50.40 -41.74
CA GLU A 207 27.32 -49.45 -41.13
C GLU A 207 26.61 -48.15 -40.73
N VAL A 208 25.77 -47.60 -41.61
CA VAL A 208 24.93 -46.42 -41.30
C VAL A 208 23.98 -46.72 -40.13
N GLN A 209 23.32 -47.88 -40.12
CA GLN A 209 22.46 -48.28 -39.01
C GLN A 209 23.24 -48.44 -37.69
N ASN A 210 24.46 -48.99 -37.74
CA ASN A 210 25.33 -49.08 -36.57
C ASN A 210 25.77 -47.70 -36.07
N GLN A 211 26.08 -46.77 -36.97
CA GLN A 211 26.41 -45.39 -36.60
C GLN A 211 25.20 -44.68 -35.96
N GLU A 212 24.01 -44.86 -36.51
CA GLU A 212 22.77 -44.28 -35.96
C GLU A 212 22.45 -44.86 -34.58
N MET A 213 22.56 -46.18 -34.40
CA MET A 213 22.38 -46.80 -33.08
C MET A 213 23.41 -46.32 -32.07
N ARG A 214 24.68 -46.14 -32.47
CA ARG A 214 25.72 -45.56 -31.59
C ARG A 214 25.38 -44.13 -31.19
N LYS A 215 24.97 -43.30 -32.14
CA LYS A 215 24.56 -41.92 -31.87
C LYS A 215 23.39 -41.85 -30.89
N ASN A 216 22.36 -42.67 -31.09
CA ASN A 216 21.21 -42.71 -30.18
C ASN A 216 21.60 -43.18 -28.77
N LEU A 217 22.53 -44.13 -28.65
CA LEU A 217 23.07 -44.55 -27.36
C LEU A 217 23.89 -43.44 -26.69
N GLU A 218 24.73 -42.73 -27.45
CA GLU A 218 25.49 -41.57 -26.95
C GLU A 218 24.55 -40.45 -26.48
N GLU A 219 23.51 -40.12 -27.23
CA GLU A 219 22.48 -39.16 -26.84
C GLU A 219 21.76 -39.60 -25.56
N SER A 220 21.39 -40.87 -25.44
CA SER A 220 20.75 -41.41 -24.24
C SER A 220 21.67 -41.37 -23.00
N VAL A 221 22.98 -41.61 -23.17
CA VAL A 221 23.97 -41.47 -22.10
C VAL A 221 24.09 -40.01 -21.68
N GLN A 222 24.16 -39.07 -22.62
CA GLN A 222 24.22 -37.63 -22.31
C GLN A 222 22.96 -37.14 -21.59
N GLU A 223 21.78 -37.63 -21.96
CA GLU A 223 20.53 -37.34 -21.24
C GLU A 223 20.55 -37.89 -19.81
N MET A 224 21.09 -39.10 -19.62
CA MET A 224 21.25 -39.70 -18.29
C MET A 224 22.24 -38.92 -17.42
N GLU A 225 23.34 -38.43 -18.00
CA GLU A 225 24.31 -37.56 -17.31
C GLU A 225 23.68 -36.24 -16.89
N LYS A 226 22.91 -35.58 -17.79
CA LYS A 226 22.17 -34.35 -17.47
C LYS A 226 21.17 -34.56 -16.33
N MET A 227 20.40 -35.65 -16.38
CA MET A 227 19.47 -36.02 -15.31
C MET A 227 20.19 -36.27 -13.99
N THR A 228 21.39 -36.86 -14.03
CA THR A 228 22.22 -37.10 -12.84
C THR A 228 22.75 -35.79 -12.26
N ASP A 229 23.19 -34.85 -13.10
CA ASP A 229 23.60 -33.51 -12.68
C ASP A 229 22.44 -32.71 -12.09
N GLU A 230 21.25 -32.78 -12.69
CA GLU A 230 20.04 -32.17 -12.16
C GLU A 230 19.66 -32.77 -10.80
N TYR A 231 19.73 -34.09 -10.65
CA TYR A 231 19.51 -34.76 -9.37
C TYR A 231 20.51 -34.29 -8.30
N ASN A 232 21.80 -34.17 -8.65
CA ASN A 232 22.82 -33.68 -7.73
C ASN A 232 22.61 -32.21 -7.35
N ARG A 233 22.21 -31.34 -8.30
CA ARG A 233 21.82 -29.95 -7.99
C ARG A 233 20.62 -29.90 -7.06
N MET A 234 19.57 -30.67 -7.35
CA MET A 234 18.38 -30.75 -6.51
C MET A 234 18.73 -31.22 -5.10
N LYS A 235 19.57 -32.25 -4.98
CA LYS A 235 20.07 -32.73 -3.68
C LYS A 235 20.85 -31.64 -2.92
N ALA A 236 21.66 -30.84 -3.59
CA ALA A 236 22.37 -29.73 -2.98
C ALA A 236 21.40 -28.64 -2.48
N VAL A 237 20.39 -28.29 -3.29
CA VAL A 237 19.33 -27.34 -2.89
C VAL A 237 18.56 -27.86 -1.68
N VAL A 238 18.16 -29.13 -1.66
CA VAL A 238 17.46 -29.75 -0.52
C VAL A 238 18.32 -29.65 0.75
N HIS A 239 19.61 -29.99 0.68
CA HIS A 239 20.50 -29.85 1.83
C HIS A 239 20.65 -28.39 2.30
N GLN A 240 20.68 -27.43 1.38
CA GLN A 240 20.69 -26.01 1.74
C GLN A 240 19.37 -25.58 2.41
N THR A 241 18.22 -26.03 1.91
CA THR A 241 16.92 -25.73 2.52
C THR A 241 16.77 -26.36 3.90
N ASP A 242 17.28 -27.58 4.11
CA ASP A 242 17.28 -28.23 5.42
C ASP A 242 18.12 -27.44 6.43
N ASN A 243 19.31 -26.97 6.01
CA ASN A 243 20.16 -26.14 6.85
C ASN A 243 19.48 -24.82 7.25
N ILE A 244 18.80 -24.15 6.31
CA ILE A 244 18.04 -22.93 6.58
C ILE A 244 16.86 -23.22 7.50
N LEU A 245 16.13 -24.31 7.26
CA LEU A 245 15.01 -24.73 8.10
C LEU A 245 15.46 -24.98 9.55
N ASP A 246 16.59 -25.65 9.75
CA ASP A 246 17.14 -25.91 11.08
C ASP A 246 17.66 -24.64 11.76
N GLN A 247 18.19 -23.66 11.02
CA GLN A 247 18.50 -22.34 11.56
C GLN A 247 17.23 -21.61 12.02
N LEU A 248 16.19 -21.56 11.18
CA LEU A 248 14.91 -20.94 11.52
C LEU A 248 14.23 -21.61 12.71
N LYS A 249 14.32 -22.94 12.84
CA LYS A 249 13.82 -23.66 14.02
C LYS A 249 14.54 -23.22 15.30
N LYS A 250 15.87 -23.10 15.26
CA LYS A 250 16.66 -22.65 16.42
C LYS A 250 16.33 -21.21 16.81
N GLU A 251 16.17 -20.32 15.84
CA GLU A 251 15.75 -18.93 16.09
C GLU A 251 14.33 -18.88 16.68
N ASN A 252 13.40 -19.66 16.14
CA ASN A 252 12.03 -19.73 16.65
C ASN A 252 11.99 -20.26 18.09
N ASP A 253 12.74 -21.31 18.40
CA ASP A 253 12.88 -21.82 19.77
C ASP A 253 13.50 -20.76 20.70
N HIS A 254 14.49 -19.99 20.24
CA HIS A 254 15.07 -18.87 21.01
C HIS A 254 14.04 -17.78 21.31
N TYR A 255 13.28 -17.32 20.30
CA TYR A 255 12.22 -16.32 20.50
C TYR A 255 11.10 -16.86 21.39
N ARG A 256 10.75 -18.15 21.27
CA ARG A 256 9.75 -18.79 22.14
C ARG A 256 10.21 -18.77 23.60
N LEU A 257 11.48 -19.08 23.86
CA LEU A 257 12.06 -18.99 25.21
C LEU A 257 12.03 -17.55 25.72
N GLN A 258 12.40 -16.56 24.90
CA GLN A 258 12.35 -15.15 25.30
C GLN A 258 10.92 -14.69 25.65
N VAL A 259 9.93 -15.08 24.84
CA VAL A 259 8.52 -14.79 25.12
C VAL A 259 8.07 -15.47 26.43
N GLN A 260 8.49 -16.71 26.67
CA GLN A 260 8.18 -17.42 27.90
C GLN A 260 8.81 -16.72 29.12
N GLU A 261 10.09 -16.34 29.05
CA GLU A 261 10.78 -15.59 30.10
C GLU A 261 10.09 -14.26 30.40
N LEU A 262 9.73 -13.47 29.38
CA LEU A 262 8.99 -12.22 29.55
C LEU A 262 7.60 -12.44 30.15
N THR A 263 6.93 -13.52 29.74
CA THR A 263 5.61 -13.88 30.28
C THR A 263 5.70 -14.24 31.77
N ASP A 264 6.73 -14.99 32.16
CA ASP A 264 6.94 -15.38 33.56
C ASP A 264 7.37 -14.18 34.42
N LEU A 265 8.13 -13.24 33.84
CA LEU A 265 8.48 -11.97 34.49
C LEU A 265 7.25 -11.08 34.71
N LEU A 266 6.34 -11.00 33.74
CA LEU A 266 5.06 -10.32 33.88
C LEU A 266 4.16 -10.97 34.93
N LYS A 267 4.10 -12.31 34.99
CA LYS A 267 3.35 -13.01 36.05
C LYS A 267 3.91 -12.71 37.43
N SER A 268 5.23 -12.77 37.59
CA SER A 268 5.89 -12.42 38.86
C SER A 268 5.60 -10.98 39.27
N LYS A 269 5.53 -10.03 38.32
CA LYS A 269 5.16 -8.64 38.62
C LYS A 269 3.70 -8.50 39.04
N ASN A 270 2.78 -9.20 38.38
CA ASN A 270 1.37 -9.21 38.80
C ASN A 270 1.19 -9.83 40.19
N GLU A 271 1.94 -10.89 40.52
CA GLU A 271 1.93 -11.52 41.85
C GLU A 271 2.50 -10.58 42.93
N GLU A 272 3.45 -9.69 42.58
CA GLU A 272 3.94 -8.62 43.47
C GLU A 272 2.91 -7.51 43.70
N ASP A 273 2.01 -7.25 42.73
CA ASP A 273 0.96 -6.23 42.83
C ASP A 273 -0.26 -6.71 43.66
N ASP A 274 -0.54 -8.01 43.69
CA ASP A 274 -1.61 -8.62 44.50
C ASP A 274 -1.59 -8.23 45.99
N PRO A 275 -0.48 -8.30 46.74
CA PRO A 275 -0.46 -7.87 48.14
C PRO A 275 -0.72 -6.37 48.31
N VAL A 276 -0.31 -5.53 47.35
CA VAL A 276 -0.62 -4.10 47.35
C VAL A 276 -2.11 -3.90 47.16
N MET A 277 -2.72 -4.59 46.19
CA MET A 277 -4.16 -4.54 45.95
C MET A 277 -4.96 -5.01 47.16
N VAL A 278 -4.53 -6.09 47.83
CA VAL A 278 -5.14 -6.59 49.07
C VAL A 278 -5.04 -5.55 50.18
N ALA A 279 -3.87 -4.93 50.37
CA ALA A 279 -3.67 -3.91 51.40
C ALA A 279 -4.51 -2.65 51.14
N VAL A 280 -4.60 -2.20 49.89
CA VAL A 280 -5.44 -1.07 49.48
C VAL A 280 -6.91 -1.39 49.71
N ASN A 281 -7.38 -2.57 49.29
CA ASN A 281 -8.76 -3.00 49.52
C ASN A 281 -9.09 -3.07 51.02
N ALA A 282 -8.18 -3.57 51.85
CA ALA A 282 -8.37 -3.57 53.31
C ALA A 282 -8.52 -2.15 53.87
N LYS A 283 -7.71 -1.20 53.41
CA LYS A 283 -7.83 0.22 53.82
C LYS A 283 -9.12 0.87 53.33
N VAL A 284 -9.56 0.55 52.13
CA VAL A 284 -10.85 1.02 51.60
C VAL A 284 -12.02 0.51 52.46
N GLU A 285 -12.01 -0.76 52.86
CA GLU A 285 -13.04 -1.31 53.73
C GLU A 285 -13.00 -0.71 55.15
N GLU A 286 -11.81 -0.48 55.72
CA GLU A 286 -11.66 0.27 56.98
C GLU A 286 -12.30 1.67 56.87
N TRP A 287 -12.05 2.40 55.79
CA TRP A 287 -12.63 3.74 55.59
C TRP A 287 -14.14 3.70 55.37
N LYS A 288 -14.66 2.72 54.65
CA LYS A 288 -16.11 2.53 54.51
C LYS A 288 -16.77 2.32 55.87
N LEU A 289 -16.17 1.51 56.74
CA LEU A 289 -16.69 1.25 58.09
C LEU A 289 -16.64 2.51 58.97
N ILE A 290 -15.57 3.30 58.89
CA ILE A 290 -15.48 4.58 59.60
C ILE A 290 -16.52 5.57 59.09
N LEU A 291 -16.70 5.68 57.77
CA LEU A 291 -17.70 6.56 57.16
C LEU A 291 -19.12 6.14 57.58
N SER A 292 -19.46 4.86 57.52
CA SER A 292 -20.79 4.39 57.96
C SER A 292 -21.03 4.69 59.44
N SER A 293 -20.03 4.49 60.30
CA SER A 293 -20.14 4.85 61.71
C SER A 293 -20.33 6.36 61.93
N LYS A 294 -19.72 7.20 61.09
CA LYS A 294 -19.90 8.66 61.17
C LYS A 294 -21.24 9.11 60.63
N ASP A 295 -21.76 8.45 59.60
CA ASP A 295 -23.12 8.67 59.12
C ASP A 295 -24.16 8.30 60.18
N ASP A 296 -23.96 7.20 60.92
CA ASP A 296 -24.80 6.82 62.05
C ASP A 296 -24.77 7.89 63.16
N GLU A 297 -23.58 8.37 63.55
CA GLU A 297 -23.45 9.47 64.51
C GLU A 297 -24.17 10.75 64.03
N ILE A 298 -24.05 11.10 62.74
CA ILE A 298 -24.73 12.26 62.15
C ILE A 298 -26.25 12.09 62.25
N ILE A 299 -26.78 10.89 62.00
CA ILE A 299 -28.22 10.59 62.14
C ILE A 299 -28.66 10.78 63.60
N GLU A 300 -27.89 10.28 64.57
CA GLU A 300 -28.19 10.47 66.00
C GLU A 300 -28.20 11.97 66.38
N TYR A 301 -27.21 12.74 65.92
CA TYR A 301 -27.16 14.18 66.17
C TYR A 301 -28.34 14.91 65.50
N GLN A 302 -28.71 14.55 64.28
CA GLN A 302 -29.88 15.11 63.59
C GLN A 302 -31.18 14.83 64.36
N GLN A 303 -31.35 13.62 64.87
CA GLN A 303 -32.51 13.24 65.71
C GLN A 303 -32.52 14.03 67.02
N MET A 304 -31.37 14.20 67.68
CA MET A 304 -31.29 14.99 68.91
C MET A 304 -31.66 16.47 68.66
N VAL A 305 -31.14 17.06 67.58
CA VAL A 305 -31.49 18.43 67.19
C VAL A 305 -32.98 18.56 66.89
N HIS A 306 -33.57 17.59 66.20
CA HIS A 306 -35.00 17.55 65.93
C HIS A 306 -35.81 17.53 67.23
N ASN A 307 -35.48 16.62 68.15
CA ASN A 307 -36.13 16.49 69.45
C ASN A 307 -36.02 17.76 70.30
N LEU A 308 -34.86 18.43 70.29
CA LEU A 308 -34.66 19.70 70.99
C LEU A 308 -35.49 20.84 70.38
N ARG A 309 -35.58 20.90 69.05
CA ARG A 309 -36.44 21.87 68.34
C ARG A 309 -37.91 21.65 68.67
N GLU A 310 -38.37 20.40 68.72
CA GLU A 310 -39.75 20.09 69.13
C GLU A 310 -40.02 20.47 70.59
N LYS A 311 -39.11 20.14 71.51
CA LYS A 311 -39.24 20.55 72.92
C LYS A 311 -39.29 22.08 73.07
N LEU A 312 -38.47 22.81 72.33
CA LEU A 312 -38.50 24.27 72.30
C LEU A 312 -39.83 24.81 71.78
N LYS A 313 -40.35 24.24 70.68
CA LYS A 313 -41.66 24.60 70.12
C LYS A 313 -42.79 24.35 71.12
N ASN A 314 -42.77 23.22 71.81
CA ASN A 314 -43.78 22.88 72.83
C ASN A 314 -43.70 23.84 74.03
N ALA A 315 -42.50 24.13 74.53
CA ALA A 315 -42.31 25.10 75.62
C ALA A 315 -42.77 26.52 75.22
N GLN A 316 -42.54 26.92 73.97
CA GLN A 316 -43.04 28.19 73.44
C GLN A 316 -44.58 28.23 73.41
N LEU A 317 -45.22 27.16 72.93
CA LEU A 317 -46.68 27.04 72.93
C LEU A 317 -47.29 27.08 74.34
N ASP A 318 -46.63 26.47 75.32
CA ASP A 318 -47.06 26.50 76.72
C ASP A 318 -46.93 27.91 77.34
N ALA A 319 -45.83 28.62 77.04
CA ALA A 319 -45.66 30.01 77.45
C ALA A 319 -46.72 30.93 76.84
N ASP A 320 -46.99 30.78 75.54
CA ASP A 320 -48.03 31.54 74.83
C ASP A 320 -49.42 31.22 75.40
N LYS A 321 -49.72 29.96 75.71
CA LYS A 321 -50.97 29.56 76.36
C LYS A 321 -51.12 30.16 77.75
N SER A 322 -50.05 30.20 78.54
CA SER A 322 -50.02 30.84 79.86
C SER A 322 -50.27 32.35 79.75
N ASN A 323 -49.58 33.02 78.83
CA ASN A 323 -49.77 34.45 78.54
C ASN A 323 -51.21 34.75 78.10
N ILE A 324 -51.80 33.92 77.21
CA ILE A 324 -53.19 34.04 76.80
C ILE A 324 -54.15 33.86 77.98
N MET A 325 -53.89 32.90 78.88
CA MET A 325 -54.72 32.73 80.09
C MET A 325 -54.63 33.93 81.04
N ALA A 326 -53.43 34.46 81.26
CA ALA A 326 -53.22 35.65 82.09
C ALA A 326 -53.93 36.88 81.50
N LEU A 327 -53.84 37.07 80.17
CA LEU A 327 -54.56 38.14 79.48
C LEU A 327 -56.08 37.95 79.55
N LYS A 328 -56.59 36.71 79.38
CA LYS A 328 -58.03 36.42 79.55
C LYS A 328 -58.52 36.75 80.96
N GLN A 329 -57.75 36.39 81.98
CA GLN A 329 -58.07 36.70 83.38
C GLN A 329 -58.07 38.23 83.62
N GLY A 330 -57.04 38.94 83.14
CA GLY A 330 -56.96 40.39 83.25
C GLY A 330 -58.12 41.10 82.54
N ILE A 331 -58.56 40.59 81.39
CA ILE A 331 -59.76 41.10 80.70
C ILE A 331 -61.01 40.87 81.56
N GLN A 332 -61.22 39.67 82.11
CA GLN A 332 -62.38 39.40 82.98
C GLN A 332 -62.41 40.30 84.22
N GLU A 333 -61.26 40.56 84.84
CA GLU A 333 -61.17 41.47 85.99
C GLU A 333 -61.49 42.92 85.60
N ARG A 334 -60.97 43.37 84.45
CA ARG A 334 -61.30 44.69 83.89
C ARG A 334 -62.77 44.81 83.55
N ASP A 335 -63.39 43.80 82.94
CA ASP A 335 -64.82 43.76 82.65
C ASP A 335 -65.65 43.81 83.94
N GLY A 336 -65.22 43.13 84.99
CA GLY A 336 -65.81 43.22 86.33
C GLY A 336 -65.75 44.64 86.89
N GLN A 337 -64.59 45.31 86.79
CA GLN A 337 -64.43 46.71 87.20
C GLN A 337 -65.30 47.66 86.38
N ILE A 338 -65.35 47.48 85.06
CA ILE A 338 -66.21 48.25 84.16
C ILE A 338 -67.67 48.08 84.58
N LYS A 339 -68.10 46.86 84.90
CA LYS A 339 -69.47 46.60 85.35
C LYS A 339 -69.80 47.34 86.65
N VAL A 340 -68.93 47.29 87.65
CA VAL A 340 -69.12 48.02 88.92
C VAL A 340 -69.12 49.53 88.70
N LEU A 341 -68.18 50.06 87.90
CA LEU A 341 -68.15 51.48 87.56
C LEU A 341 -69.39 51.90 86.76
N THR A 342 -69.90 51.04 85.88
CA THR A 342 -71.13 51.29 85.13
C THR A 342 -72.33 51.33 86.07
N GLU A 343 -72.41 50.41 87.04
CA GLU A 343 -73.46 50.41 88.08
C GLU A 343 -73.37 51.65 88.98
N GLN A 344 -72.15 52.08 89.35
CA GLN A 344 -71.93 53.31 90.11
C GLN A 344 -72.31 54.56 89.31
N VAL A 345 -71.90 54.62 88.04
CA VAL A 345 -72.30 55.71 87.14
C VAL A 345 -73.81 55.70 87.02
N GLU A 346 -74.48 54.57 86.77
CA GLU A 346 -75.94 54.50 86.68
C GLU A 346 -76.64 54.94 87.97
N GLN A 347 -76.10 54.59 89.14
CA GLN A 347 -76.57 55.12 90.42
C GLN A 347 -76.38 56.64 90.51
N TYR A 348 -75.20 57.15 90.17
CA TYR A 348 -74.94 58.58 90.14
C TYR A 348 -75.78 59.29 89.08
N THR A 349 -76.12 58.68 87.95
CA THR A 349 -77.03 59.25 86.95
C THR A 349 -78.44 59.30 87.50
N LYS A 350 -78.92 58.26 88.19
CA LYS A 350 -80.23 58.27 88.87
C LYS A 350 -80.30 59.33 89.98
N GLU A 351 -79.22 59.51 90.75
CA GLU A 351 -79.10 60.59 91.72
C GLU A 351 -78.98 61.95 91.05
N MET A 352 -78.24 62.04 89.95
CA MET A 352 -78.08 63.25 89.16
C MET A 352 -79.37 63.62 88.43
N GLU A 353 -80.22 62.69 88.01
CA GLU A 353 -81.54 62.94 87.44
C GLU A 353 -82.50 63.48 88.51
N LYS A 354 -82.46 62.94 89.74
CA LYS A 354 -83.17 63.51 90.89
C LYS A 354 -82.67 64.91 91.21
N ASN A 355 -81.34 65.10 91.25
CA ASN A 355 -80.72 66.40 91.41
C ASN A 355 -80.98 67.31 90.22
N THR A 356 -81.16 66.80 89.00
CA THR A 356 -81.51 67.59 87.82
C THR A 356 -82.95 68.00 87.91
N PHE A 357 -83.86 67.18 88.47
CA PHE A 357 -85.20 67.64 88.83
C PHE A 357 -85.15 68.81 89.84
N ILE A 358 -84.33 68.68 90.87
CA ILE A 358 -84.11 69.74 91.88
C ILE A 358 -83.40 70.96 91.26
N ILE A 359 -82.46 70.74 90.35
CA ILE A 359 -81.76 71.79 89.62
C ILE A 359 -82.66 72.40 88.57
N GLU A 360 -83.57 71.70 87.89
CA GLU A 360 -84.56 72.24 86.94
C GLU A 360 -85.54 73.15 87.70
N ASP A 361 -85.96 72.73 88.91
CA ASP A 361 -86.69 73.57 89.86
C ASP A 361 -85.87 74.80 90.27
N LEU A 362 -84.58 74.64 90.59
CA LEU A 362 -83.68 75.74 90.95
C LEU A 362 -83.14 76.53 89.74
N LYS A 363 -83.29 76.07 88.49
CA LYS A 363 -82.79 76.63 87.22
C LYS A 363 -83.90 77.41 86.51
N ASN A 364 -85.16 77.07 86.77
CA ASN A 364 -86.27 78.02 86.67
C ASN A 364 -86.04 79.24 87.59
N GLU A 365 -85.32 79.08 88.71
CA GLU A 365 -84.93 80.16 89.63
C GLU A 365 -83.56 80.81 89.32
N LEU A 366 -82.65 80.13 88.61
CA LEU A 366 -81.26 80.57 88.43
C LEU A 366 -80.79 80.68 86.96
N GLN A 367 -81.68 80.76 85.96
CA GLN A 367 -81.35 81.22 84.59
C GLN A 367 -81.59 82.72 84.36
N ARG A 368 -81.48 83.52 85.43
CA ARG A 368 -80.81 84.82 85.39
C ARG A 368 -79.31 84.59 85.65
N ASN A 369 -78.49 84.84 84.63
CA ASN A 369 -77.02 84.99 84.61
C ASN A 369 -76.15 83.82 84.08
N LYS A 370 -75.18 84.25 83.27
CA LYS A 370 -74.31 83.51 82.34
C LYS A 370 -72.92 83.21 82.94
N GLY A 371 -72.23 82.20 82.38
CA GLY A 371 -70.95 82.43 81.67
C GLY A 371 -69.64 81.78 82.17
N ALA A 372 -69.17 80.78 81.40
CA ALA A 372 -67.82 80.53 80.83
C ALA A 372 -66.52 80.39 81.65
N SER A 373 -65.62 79.49 81.20
CA SER A 373 -64.17 79.78 81.07
C SER A 373 -63.45 78.79 80.14
N ALA A 374 -62.58 79.32 79.26
CA ALA A 374 -62.00 78.67 78.08
C ALA A 374 -60.46 78.65 78.06
N LEU A 375 -59.78 78.42 79.19
CA LEU A 375 -58.31 78.55 79.26
C LEU A 375 -57.52 77.23 79.37
N CYS A 376 -58.17 76.07 79.55
CA CYS A 376 -57.49 74.76 79.68
C CYS A 376 -57.25 74.05 78.32
N GLN A 377 -57.90 74.50 77.24
CA GLN A 377 -57.85 73.82 75.93
C GLN A 377 -56.54 74.09 75.15
N GLN A 378 -55.81 75.16 75.46
CA GLN A 378 -54.66 75.59 74.65
C GLN A 378 -53.39 74.77 74.92
N THR A 379 -53.15 74.34 76.16
CA THR A 379 -51.93 73.58 76.52
C THR A 379 -52.01 72.11 76.12
N HIS A 380 -53.22 71.55 76.00
CA HIS A 380 -53.42 70.18 75.54
C HIS A 380 -53.17 70.04 74.03
N TYR A 381 -53.57 71.05 73.26
CA TYR A 381 -53.41 71.08 71.80
C TYR A 381 -51.93 71.01 71.38
N MET A 382 -51.04 71.76 72.04
CA MET A 382 -49.61 71.76 71.68
C MET A 382 -48.90 70.42 71.97
N LYS A 383 -49.30 69.69 73.02
CA LYS A 383 -48.77 68.35 73.31
C LYS A 383 -49.20 67.31 72.26
N ILE A 384 -50.43 67.42 71.75
CA ILE A 384 -50.94 66.53 70.70
C ILE A 384 -50.18 66.77 69.39
N GLN A 385 -49.94 68.03 69.05
CA GLN A 385 -49.24 68.40 67.81
C GLN A 385 -47.80 67.84 67.74
N SER A 386 -47.06 67.87 68.85
CA SER A 386 -45.69 67.31 68.91
C SER A 386 -45.63 65.79 68.76
N LYS A 387 -46.62 65.05 69.29
CA LYS A 387 -46.68 63.59 69.15
C LYS A 387 -47.06 63.15 67.74
N VAL A 388 -47.89 63.93 67.06
CA VAL A 388 -48.28 63.65 65.67
C VAL A 388 -47.05 63.76 64.74
N GLN A 389 -46.22 64.78 64.90
CA GLN A 389 -45.01 64.93 64.08
C GLN A 389 -44.01 63.78 64.23
N VAL A 390 -43.74 63.31 65.45
CA VAL A 390 -42.82 62.19 65.69
C VAL A 390 -43.36 60.88 65.12
N LEU A 391 -44.68 60.68 65.15
CA LEU A 391 -45.30 59.49 64.56
C LEU A 391 -45.27 59.55 63.03
N GLU A 392 -45.47 60.73 62.43
CA GLU A 392 -45.36 60.96 60.98
C GLU A 392 -43.96 60.71 60.43
N GLU A 393 -42.90 61.07 61.16
CA GLU A 393 -41.53 60.78 60.76
C GLU A 393 -41.23 59.27 60.81
N LYS A 394 -41.70 58.58 61.86
CA LYS A 394 -41.53 57.13 62.00
C LYS A 394 -42.31 56.32 60.97
N THR A 395 -43.53 56.74 60.59
CA THR A 395 -44.26 56.08 59.51
C THR A 395 -43.58 56.28 58.16
N LYS A 396 -43.03 57.47 57.88
CA LYS A 396 -42.25 57.70 56.64
C LYS A 396 -40.98 56.85 56.56
N GLU A 397 -40.29 56.65 57.68
CA GLU A 397 -39.13 55.74 57.72
C GLU A 397 -39.53 54.28 57.51
N ALA A 398 -40.62 53.83 58.16
CA ALA A 398 -41.15 52.48 57.96
C ALA A 398 -41.61 52.23 56.51
N GLU A 399 -42.23 53.24 55.88
CA GLU A 399 -42.69 53.19 54.49
C GLU A 399 -41.50 53.05 53.53
N ARG A 400 -40.42 53.81 53.70
CA ARG A 400 -39.19 53.64 52.89
C ARG A 400 -38.56 52.26 53.06
N THR A 401 -38.55 51.71 54.27
CA THR A 401 -38.02 50.36 54.49
C THR A 401 -38.89 49.27 53.86
N ALA A 402 -40.21 49.46 53.83
CA ALA A 402 -41.14 48.56 53.16
C ALA A 402 -40.98 48.63 51.63
N GLU A 403 -40.82 49.84 51.06
CA GLU A 403 -40.58 50.03 49.63
C GLU A 403 -39.30 49.34 49.14
N LEU A 404 -38.20 49.43 49.90
CA LEU A 404 -36.94 48.74 49.58
C LEU A 404 -37.11 47.22 49.65
N ALA A 405 -37.78 46.71 50.67
CA ALA A 405 -38.05 45.27 50.80
C ALA A 405 -38.96 44.74 49.70
N GLU A 406 -39.98 45.51 49.28
CA GLU A 406 -40.82 45.18 48.14
C GLU A 406 -40.05 45.19 46.81
N ALA A 407 -39.14 46.14 46.61
CA ALA A 407 -38.32 46.20 45.41
C ALA A 407 -37.42 44.96 45.27
N ASP A 408 -36.73 44.57 46.35
CA ASP A 408 -35.90 43.36 46.39
C ASP A 408 -36.72 42.09 46.17
N ALA A 409 -37.91 42.00 46.78
CA ALA A 409 -38.81 40.85 46.57
C ALA A 409 -39.27 40.75 45.10
N ARG A 410 -39.60 41.87 44.46
CA ARG A 410 -39.99 41.90 43.04
C ARG A 410 -38.84 41.50 42.11
N GLU A 411 -37.60 41.89 42.42
CA GLU A 411 -36.43 41.47 41.63
C GLU A 411 -36.21 39.96 41.73
N LYS A 412 -36.29 39.39 42.94
CA LYS A 412 -36.18 37.94 43.15
C LYS A 412 -37.30 37.15 42.49
N ASP A 413 -38.52 37.65 42.50
CA ASP A 413 -39.64 37.03 41.77
C ASP A 413 -39.40 37.06 40.26
N LYS A 414 -38.81 38.14 39.73
CA LYS A 414 -38.46 38.23 38.30
C LYS A 414 -37.41 37.19 37.91
N ASP A 415 -36.34 37.07 38.70
CA ASP A 415 -35.29 36.06 38.47
C ASP A 415 -35.85 34.64 38.51
N LEU A 416 -36.76 34.36 39.46
CA LEU A 416 -37.40 33.06 39.60
C LEU A 416 -38.31 32.73 38.41
N VAL A 417 -39.06 33.72 37.91
CA VAL A 417 -39.87 33.57 36.69
C VAL A 417 -39.00 33.30 35.47
N GLU A 418 -37.86 33.98 35.31
CA GLU A 418 -36.92 33.71 34.22
C GLU A 418 -36.28 32.31 34.31
N ALA A 419 -35.92 31.87 35.52
CA ALA A 419 -35.39 30.52 35.74
C ALA A 419 -36.43 29.44 35.43
N LEU A 420 -37.68 29.61 35.89
CA LEU A 420 -38.78 28.70 35.56
C LEU A 420 -39.08 28.69 34.07
N LYS A 421 -38.97 29.83 33.38
CA LYS A 421 -39.14 29.90 31.93
C LYS A 421 -38.05 29.11 31.21
N ARG A 422 -36.77 29.26 31.60
CA ARG A 422 -35.66 28.45 31.05
C ARG A 422 -35.88 26.95 31.30
N LEU A 423 -36.29 26.57 32.51
CA LEU A 423 -36.59 25.18 32.85
C LEU A 423 -37.72 24.61 31.99
N LYS A 424 -38.79 25.39 31.79
CA LYS A 424 -39.91 25.00 30.94
C LYS A 424 -39.54 24.91 29.47
N ASP A 425 -38.64 25.78 28.99
CA ASP A 425 -38.10 25.73 27.63
C ASP A 425 -37.19 24.50 27.42
N TYR A 426 -36.49 24.05 28.48
CA TYR A 426 -35.77 22.76 28.49
C TYR A 426 -36.71 21.56 28.51
N GLU A 427 -37.73 21.57 29.36
CA GLU A 427 -38.71 20.48 29.49
C GLU A 427 -39.60 20.34 28.25
N SER A 428 -39.91 21.44 27.57
CA SER A 428 -40.69 21.44 26.33
C SER A 428 -39.87 21.08 25.09
N GLY A 429 -38.57 20.79 25.24
CA GLY A 429 -37.73 20.31 24.14
C GLY A 429 -37.36 21.38 23.11
N ILE A 430 -37.65 22.66 23.36
CA ILE A 430 -37.32 23.77 22.46
C ILE A 430 -35.80 23.86 22.22
N TYR A 431 -34.99 23.33 23.13
CA TYR A 431 -33.54 23.22 22.99
C TYR A 431 -33.03 22.04 22.15
N GLY A 432 -33.91 21.33 21.43
CA GLY A 432 -33.50 20.25 20.50
C GLY A 432 -32.83 19.06 21.18
N LEU A 433 -32.90 18.97 22.52
CA LEU A 433 -32.26 17.91 23.29
C LEU A 433 -32.94 16.56 23.04
N GLU A 434 -34.27 16.53 22.93
CA GLU A 434 -35.02 15.32 22.59
C GLU A 434 -34.64 14.84 21.17
N ASP A 435 -34.57 15.76 20.21
CA ASP A 435 -34.15 15.47 18.84
C ASP A 435 -32.69 14.97 18.78
N ALA A 436 -31.77 15.60 19.53
CA ALA A 436 -30.39 15.16 19.64
C ALA A 436 -30.26 13.77 20.28
N VAL A 437 -31.08 13.45 21.29
CA VAL A 437 -31.11 12.13 21.93
C VAL A 437 -31.64 11.07 20.97
N VAL A 438 -32.66 11.38 20.17
CA VAL A 438 -33.18 10.49 19.12
C VAL A 438 -32.14 10.28 18.01
N GLU A 439 -31.45 11.33 17.59
CA GLU A 439 -30.38 11.25 16.59
C GLU A 439 -29.20 10.40 17.09
N ILE A 440 -28.76 10.58 18.34
CA ILE A 440 -27.73 9.74 18.98
C ILE A 440 -28.17 8.28 19.04
N LYS A 441 -29.45 7.99 19.38
CA LYS A 441 -29.98 6.62 19.37
C LYS A 441 -29.97 6.01 17.96
N ASN A 442 -30.33 6.79 16.94
CA ASN A 442 -30.30 6.34 15.56
C ASN A 442 -28.87 6.10 15.06
N CYS A 443 -27.92 6.99 15.39
CA CYS A 443 -26.49 6.78 15.10
C CYS A 443 -25.95 5.53 15.78
N LYS A 444 -26.27 5.30 17.07
CA LYS A 444 -25.88 4.07 17.78
C LYS A 444 -26.44 2.81 17.11
N ASN A 445 -27.66 2.86 16.59
CA ASN A 445 -28.23 1.72 15.85
C ASN A 445 -27.53 1.51 14.50
N GLN A 446 -27.19 2.58 13.77
CA GLN A 446 -26.41 2.46 12.54
C GLN A 446 -25.01 1.88 12.78
N ILE A 447 -24.34 2.27 13.87
CA ILE A 447 -23.05 1.69 14.27
C ILE A 447 -23.20 0.19 14.51
N LYS A 448 -24.21 -0.24 15.29
CA LYS A 448 -24.45 -1.68 15.52
C LYS A 448 -24.72 -2.49 14.24
N ILE A 449 -25.42 -1.91 13.26
CA ILE A 449 -25.65 -2.56 11.97
C ILE A 449 -24.34 -2.67 11.20
N ARG A 450 -23.56 -1.57 11.15
CA ARG A 450 -22.23 -1.54 10.52
C ARG A 450 -21.27 -2.55 11.14
N ASP A 451 -21.27 -2.67 12.47
CA ASP A 451 -20.41 -3.62 13.17
C ASP A 451 -20.77 -5.07 12.79
N ARG A 452 -22.06 -5.38 12.71
CA ARG A 452 -22.52 -6.70 12.21
C ARG A 452 -22.14 -6.94 10.76
N GLU A 453 -22.25 -5.93 9.90
CA GLU A 453 -21.80 -6.02 8.50
C GLU A 453 -20.29 -6.25 8.42
N ILE A 454 -19.50 -5.55 9.24
CA ILE A 454 -18.05 -5.74 9.35
C ILE A 454 -17.72 -7.16 9.81
N GLU A 455 -18.43 -7.70 10.80
CA GLU A 455 -18.24 -9.09 11.26
C GLU A 455 -18.54 -10.11 10.14
N VAL A 456 -19.60 -9.89 9.36
CA VAL A 456 -19.93 -10.74 8.21
C VAL A 456 -18.84 -10.64 7.14
N LEU A 457 -18.43 -9.43 6.77
CA LEU A 457 -17.36 -9.22 5.79
C LEU A 457 -16.04 -9.81 6.26
N THR A 458 -15.72 -9.73 7.56
CA THR A 458 -14.52 -10.34 8.13
C THR A 458 -14.57 -11.86 8.00
N LYS A 459 -15.74 -12.48 8.25
CA LYS A 459 -15.92 -13.93 8.02
C LYS A 459 -15.78 -14.30 6.54
N GLU A 460 -16.25 -13.44 5.63
CA GLU A 460 -16.08 -13.64 4.19
C GLU A 460 -14.63 -13.48 3.76
N ILE A 461 -13.92 -12.48 4.28
CA ILE A 461 -12.48 -12.29 4.05
C ILE A 461 -11.71 -13.53 4.50
N ASN A 462 -11.93 -14.01 5.73
CA ASN A 462 -11.24 -15.20 6.23
C ASN A 462 -11.54 -16.45 5.36
N LYS A 463 -12.78 -16.59 4.86
CA LYS A 463 -13.12 -17.68 3.92
C LYS A 463 -12.42 -17.52 2.57
N LEU A 464 -12.29 -16.30 2.06
CA LEU A 464 -11.58 -16.02 0.82
C LEU A 464 -10.08 -16.21 0.99
N GLU A 465 -9.51 -15.84 2.14
CA GLU A 465 -8.11 -16.10 2.49
C GLU A 465 -7.81 -17.59 2.54
N LEU A 466 -8.68 -18.40 3.17
CA LEU A 466 -8.55 -19.86 3.13
C LEU A 466 -8.55 -20.38 1.69
N LYS A 467 -9.48 -19.92 0.85
CA LYS A 467 -9.50 -20.31 -0.58
C LYS A 467 -8.26 -19.84 -1.34
N ILE A 468 -7.72 -18.66 -1.02
CA ILE A 468 -6.47 -18.17 -1.60
C ILE A 468 -5.33 -19.07 -1.18
N SER A 469 -5.25 -19.48 0.09
CA SER A 469 -4.27 -20.46 0.57
C SER A 469 -4.39 -21.77 -0.19
N ASP A 470 -5.59 -22.33 -0.31
CA ASP A 470 -5.82 -23.58 -1.07
C ASP A 470 -5.35 -23.44 -2.52
N PHE A 471 -5.63 -22.31 -3.17
CA PHE A 471 -5.16 -22.04 -4.54
C PHE A 471 -3.65 -21.80 -4.63
N LEU A 472 -3.02 -21.23 -3.60
CA LEU A 472 -1.58 -21.07 -3.55
C LEU A 472 -0.91 -22.44 -3.40
N ASP A 473 -1.41 -23.29 -2.52
CA ASP A 473 -0.93 -24.67 -2.34
C ASP A 473 -1.07 -25.49 -3.64
N GLU A 474 -2.21 -25.37 -4.34
CA GLU A 474 -2.40 -26.01 -5.64
C GLU A 474 -1.41 -25.47 -6.70
N ASN A 475 -1.18 -24.15 -6.72
CA ASN A 475 -0.26 -23.51 -7.65
C ASN A 475 1.20 -23.91 -7.37
N GLU A 476 1.58 -24.03 -6.10
CA GLU A 476 2.88 -24.58 -5.69
C GLU A 476 3.06 -26.01 -6.17
N ALA A 477 2.07 -26.89 -5.97
CA ALA A 477 2.09 -28.26 -6.45
C ALA A 477 2.14 -28.37 -7.99
N LEU A 478 1.46 -27.46 -8.71
CA LEU A 478 1.50 -27.40 -10.18
C LEU A 478 2.85 -26.88 -10.69
N ARG A 479 3.46 -25.89 -10.03
CA ARG A 479 4.79 -25.38 -10.35
C ARG A 479 5.86 -26.44 -10.13
N GLU A 480 5.79 -27.16 -9.01
CA GLU A 480 6.69 -28.27 -8.71
C GLU A 480 6.59 -29.37 -9.78
N ARG A 481 5.37 -29.73 -10.19
CA ARG A 481 5.15 -30.71 -11.28
C ARG A 481 5.65 -30.22 -12.65
N ALA A 482 5.63 -28.91 -12.88
CA ALA A 482 6.13 -28.30 -14.11
C ALA A 482 7.64 -28.01 -14.08
N GLY A 483 8.34 -28.33 -12.98
CA GLY A 483 9.78 -28.07 -12.82
C GLY A 483 10.13 -26.58 -12.70
N LEU A 484 9.17 -25.75 -12.29
CA LEU A 484 9.34 -24.30 -12.13
C LEU A 484 9.64 -23.97 -10.67
N GLU A 485 10.59 -23.07 -10.43
CA GLU A 485 10.91 -22.61 -9.08
C GLU A 485 9.72 -21.92 -8.40
N LEU A 486 9.42 -22.33 -7.17
CA LEU A 486 8.24 -21.94 -6.38
C LEU A 486 7.99 -20.41 -6.31
N LYS A 487 9.04 -19.59 -6.32
CA LYS A 487 8.98 -18.13 -6.13
C LYS A 487 9.37 -17.28 -7.35
N THR A 488 9.66 -17.88 -8.50
CA THR A 488 10.02 -17.07 -9.69
C THR A 488 8.81 -16.29 -10.22
N MET A 489 9.00 -14.99 -10.45
CA MET A 489 7.98 -14.17 -11.12
C MET A 489 7.95 -14.52 -12.60
N ILE A 490 7.01 -15.39 -12.98
CA ILE A 490 6.69 -15.66 -14.38
C ILE A 490 5.95 -14.44 -14.93
N ASP A 491 6.37 -13.93 -16.09
CA ASP A 491 5.66 -12.84 -16.75
C ASP A 491 4.28 -13.32 -17.24
N LEU A 492 3.23 -12.85 -16.57
CA LEU A 492 1.85 -13.19 -16.87
C LEU A 492 1.20 -12.21 -17.85
N THR A 493 1.91 -11.26 -18.45
CA THR A 493 1.32 -10.25 -19.35
C THR A 493 0.62 -10.88 -20.55
N GLU A 494 1.23 -11.84 -21.24
CA GLU A 494 0.60 -12.54 -22.37
C GLU A 494 -0.63 -13.35 -21.92
N PHE A 495 -0.54 -14.05 -20.78
CA PHE A 495 -1.68 -14.78 -20.21
C PHE A 495 -2.83 -13.85 -19.80
N ARG A 496 -2.52 -12.70 -19.19
CA ARG A 496 -3.50 -11.67 -18.82
C ARG A 496 -4.15 -11.08 -20.06
N ASN A 497 -3.39 -10.82 -21.12
CA ASN A 497 -3.91 -10.31 -22.39
C ASN A 497 -4.82 -11.34 -23.07
N SER A 498 -4.39 -12.62 -23.13
CA SER A 498 -5.17 -13.73 -23.66
C SER A 498 -6.47 -13.95 -22.87
N LYS A 499 -6.41 -13.94 -21.52
CA LYS A 499 -7.59 -14.05 -20.65
C LYS A 499 -8.56 -12.88 -20.85
N ARG A 500 -8.06 -11.66 -20.94
CA ARG A 500 -8.88 -10.46 -21.16
C ARG A 500 -9.56 -10.50 -22.54
N LEU A 501 -8.85 -10.95 -23.58
CA LEU A 501 -9.40 -11.16 -24.92
C LEU A 501 -10.50 -12.23 -24.91
N LYS A 502 -10.26 -13.37 -24.25
CA LYS A 502 -11.24 -14.47 -24.15
C LYS A 502 -12.49 -14.07 -23.36
N GLN A 503 -12.34 -13.29 -22.30
CA GLN A 503 -13.46 -12.72 -21.56
C GLN A 503 -14.26 -11.72 -22.41
N GLN A 504 -13.58 -10.92 -23.24
CA GLN A 504 -14.24 -10.02 -24.17
C GLN A 504 -15.00 -10.80 -25.26
N GLN A 505 -14.43 -11.90 -25.77
CA GLN A 505 -15.10 -12.82 -26.68
C GLN A 505 -16.38 -13.40 -26.06
N TYR A 506 -16.31 -13.93 -24.83
CA TYR A 506 -17.51 -14.44 -24.15
C TYR A 506 -18.57 -13.37 -23.91
N ARG A 507 -18.17 -12.12 -23.61
CA ARG A 507 -19.13 -11.01 -23.49
C ARG A 507 -19.79 -10.68 -24.83
N ALA A 508 -19.03 -10.69 -25.91
CA ALA A 508 -19.56 -10.47 -27.26
C ALA A 508 -20.49 -11.61 -27.68
N GLU A 509 -20.09 -12.86 -27.43
CA GLU A 509 -20.88 -14.06 -27.72
C GLU A 509 -22.18 -14.09 -26.94
N ASN A 510 -22.15 -13.81 -25.63
CA ASN A 510 -23.38 -13.69 -24.82
C ASN A 510 -24.30 -12.56 -25.30
N GLN A 511 -23.75 -11.44 -25.81
CA GLN A 511 -24.58 -10.40 -26.42
C GLN A 511 -25.21 -10.84 -27.75
N ILE A 512 -24.51 -11.66 -28.53
CA ILE A 512 -25.05 -12.26 -29.77
C ILE A 512 -26.17 -13.24 -29.41
N LEU A 513 -25.94 -14.13 -28.45
CA LEU A 513 -26.95 -15.10 -27.98
C LEU A 513 -28.20 -14.41 -27.41
N LEU A 514 -28.05 -13.31 -26.65
CA LEU A 514 -29.18 -12.51 -26.19
C LEU A 514 -29.96 -11.86 -27.34
N LYS A 515 -29.25 -11.41 -28.38
CA LYS A 515 -29.89 -10.86 -29.59
C LYS A 515 -30.61 -11.97 -30.38
N GLU A 516 -30.03 -13.15 -30.50
CA GLU A 516 -30.68 -14.32 -31.11
C GLU A 516 -31.93 -14.73 -30.33
N ALA A 517 -31.86 -14.83 -29.00
CA ALA A 517 -33.03 -15.10 -28.17
C ALA A 517 -34.12 -14.02 -28.34
N SER A 518 -33.73 -12.75 -28.45
CA SER A 518 -34.68 -11.67 -28.76
C SER A 518 -35.29 -11.82 -30.16
N ILE A 519 -34.51 -12.25 -31.16
CA ILE A 519 -35.01 -12.52 -32.51
C ILE A 519 -35.99 -13.70 -32.48
N GLU A 520 -35.68 -14.78 -31.77
CA GLU A 520 -36.57 -15.94 -31.59
C GLU A 520 -37.90 -15.52 -30.96
N THR A 521 -37.90 -14.72 -29.89
CA THR A 521 -39.15 -14.22 -29.30
C THR A 521 -39.96 -13.36 -30.28
N LEU A 522 -39.30 -12.53 -31.10
CA LEU A 522 -39.96 -11.74 -32.15
C LEU A 522 -40.47 -12.64 -33.28
N GLU A 523 -39.80 -13.76 -33.59
CA GLU A 523 -40.27 -14.75 -34.54
C GLU A 523 -41.47 -15.54 -34.01
N GLU A 524 -41.48 -15.90 -32.74
CA GLU A 524 -42.63 -16.50 -32.05
C GLU A 524 -43.83 -15.56 -32.06
N GLU A 525 -43.64 -14.28 -31.72
CA GLU A 525 -44.68 -13.24 -31.79
C GLU A 525 -45.21 -13.09 -33.22
N ARG A 526 -44.33 -13.08 -34.22
CA ARG A 526 -44.70 -13.06 -35.64
C ARG A 526 -45.53 -14.29 -36.02
N LEU A 527 -45.15 -15.49 -35.56
CA LEU A 527 -45.88 -16.72 -35.81
C LEU A 527 -47.26 -16.70 -35.15
N ASP A 528 -47.39 -16.15 -33.95
CA ASP A 528 -48.65 -15.95 -33.24
C ASP A 528 -49.57 -14.97 -33.96
N LEU A 529 -49.04 -13.83 -34.41
CA LEU A 529 -49.79 -12.89 -35.22
C LEU A 529 -50.23 -13.53 -36.54
N LYS A 530 -49.38 -14.33 -37.18
CA LYS A 530 -49.74 -15.07 -38.41
C LYS A 530 -50.79 -16.16 -38.16
N ARG A 531 -50.80 -16.79 -36.97
CA ARG A 531 -51.88 -17.70 -36.53
C ARG A 531 -53.19 -16.93 -36.34
N LYS A 532 -53.17 -15.79 -35.65
CA LYS A 532 -54.35 -14.93 -35.44
C LYS A 532 -54.92 -14.42 -36.77
N ILE A 533 -54.07 -13.97 -37.70
CA ILE A 533 -54.51 -13.54 -39.04
C ILE A 533 -55.17 -14.70 -39.80
N ARG A 534 -54.59 -15.90 -39.76
CA ARG A 534 -55.21 -17.09 -40.39
C ARG A 534 -56.54 -17.46 -39.76
N GLN A 535 -56.67 -17.39 -38.43
CA GLN A 535 -57.94 -17.60 -37.74
C GLN A 535 -58.97 -16.54 -38.14
N MET A 536 -58.61 -15.25 -38.13
CA MET A 536 -59.52 -14.18 -38.55
C MET A 536 -59.93 -14.31 -40.02
N ALA A 537 -59.01 -14.68 -40.92
CA ALA A 537 -59.31 -14.94 -42.32
C ALA A 537 -60.22 -16.17 -42.48
N GLN A 538 -60.00 -17.24 -41.72
CA GLN A 538 -60.84 -18.42 -41.72
C GLN A 538 -62.23 -18.12 -41.13
N GLU A 539 -62.33 -17.32 -40.08
CA GLU A 539 -63.60 -16.85 -39.52
C GLU A 539 -64.33 -15.93 -40.48
N ARG A 540 -63.65 -15.01 -41.15
CA ARG A 540 -64.25 -14.17 -42.21
C ARG A 540 -64.71 -15.04 -43.38
N GLY A 541 -63.91 -16.00 -43.81
CA GLY A 541 -64.30 -16.97 -44.84
C GLY A 541 -65.50 -17.82 -44.42
N LYS A 542 -65.52 -18.30 -43.17
CA LYS A 542 -66.66 -19.04 -42.60
C LYS A 542 -67.89 -18.16 -42.52
N ARG A 543 -67.80 -16.94 -41.98
CA ARG A 543 -68.90 -15.96 -41.91
C ARG A 543 -69.43 -15.64 -43.31
N ASN A 544 -68.55 -15.35 -44.28
CA ASN A 544 -68.94 -15.09 -45.66
C ASN A 544 -69.59 -16.31 -46.33
N ALA A 545 -69.11 -17.52 -46.05
CA ALA A 545 -69.72 -18.76 -46.51
C ALA A 545 -71.07 -19.07 -45.84
N THR A 546 -71.25 -18.67 -44.57
CA THR A 546 -72.55 -18.80 -43.87
C THR A 546 -73.55 -17.74 -44.34
N LEU A 547 -73.07 -16.59 -44.80
CA LEU A 547 -73.87 -15.48 -45.32
C LEU A 547 -74.22 -15.60 -46.81
N GLY A 548 -73.69 -16.60 -47.53
CA GLY A 548 -74.12 -16.90 -48.91
C GLY A 548 -73.92 -15.78 -49.92
N LEU A 549 -72.92 -14.91 -49.72
CA LEU A 549 -72.63 -13.80 -50.63
C LEU A 549 -71.67 -14.24 -51.76
N PRO A 550 -71.96 -13.90 -53.03
CA PRO A 550 -71.06 -14.19 -54.15
C PRO A 550 -69.74 -13.40 -54.02
N ILE A 551 -68.67 -14.01 -54.51
CA ILE A 551 -67.25 -13.61 -54.32
C ILE A 551 -66.88 -12.28 -55.01
N GLU A 552 -67.79 -11.68 -55.79
CA GLU A 552 -67.52 -10.47 -56.59
C GLU A 552 -67.89 -9.12 -55.94
N ASP A 553 -68.55 -9.08 -54.79
CA ASP A 553 -68.97 -7.82 -54.13
C ASP A 553 -68.12 -7.40 -52.91
N LEU A 554 -66.99 -8.06 -52.64
CA LEU A 554 -66.15 -7.78 -51.45
C LEU A 554 -65.05 -6.73 -51.65
N ASN A 555 -64.95 -6.11 -52.83
CA ASN A 555 -64.02 -5.00 -53.09
C ASN A 555 -64.66 -3.60 -52.92
N LEU A 556 -65.90 -3.50 -52.45
CA LEU A 556 -66.58 -2.22 -52.23
C LEU A 556 -67.27 -2.18 -50.86
N THR A 557 -66.47 -2.06 -49.80
CA THR A 557 -66.94 -1.46 -48.54
C THR A 557 -65.77 -0.81 -47.79
N GLU A 558 -65.00 0.00 -48.51
CA GLU A 558 -64.42 1.19 -47.91
C GLU A 558 -65.55 2.22 -47.76
N ASN A 559 -65.81 2.60 -46.50
CA ASN A 559 -66.56 3.79 -46.05
C ASN A 559 -68.06 3.63 -45.71
N PHE A 560 -68.33 3.99 -44.44
CA PHE A 560 -69.60 4.36 -43.78
C PHE A 560 -70.54 3.28 -43.22
N SER A 561 -70.31 2.97 -41.93
CA SER A 561 -71.39 3.02 -40.92
C SER A 561 -70.83 3.53 -39.59
N GLN A 562 -70.66 4.86 -39.56
CA GLN A 562 -70.67 5.67 -38.36
C GLN A 562 -72.10 5.60 -37.79
N GLY A 563 -72.24 5.17 -36.53
CA GLY A 563 -73.50 5.19 -35.80
C GLY A 563 -74.15 3.82 -35.61
N ASP A 564 -73.58 2.99 -34.74
CA ASP A 564 -74.23 2.57 -33.49
C ASP A 564 -73.39 1.48 -32.80
N ARG A 565 -72.40 1.89 -32.02
CA ARG A 565 -71.80 1.08 -30.94
C ARG A 565 -71.26 1.99 -29.84
N GLY A 566 -72.11 2.88 -29.37
CA GLY A 566 -71.87 3.75 -28.21
C GLY A 566 -71.82 3.04 -26.86
N ARG A 567 -71.61 1.71 -26.80
CA ARG A 567 -71.56 0.97 -25.52
C ARG A 567 -70.48 -0.13 -25.40
N GLU A 568 -69.74 -0.49 -26.45
CA GLU A 568 -68.69 -1.53 -26.34
C GLU A 568 -67.25 -1.03 -26.61
N LEU A 569 -67.09 0.09 -27.35
CA LEU A 569 -65.77 0.72 -27.53
C LEU A 569 -65.22 1.33 -26.23
N ASN A 570 -66.08 1.63 -25.26
CA ASN A 570 -65.64 2.11 -23.96
C ASN A 570 -65.08 0.99 -23.06
N PHE A 571 -65.46 -0.29 -23.22
CA PHE A 571 -64.95 -1.34 -22.34
C PHE A 571 -63.59 -1.89 -22.79
N MET A 572 -63.37 -2.01 -24.11
CA MET A 572 -62.09 -2.45 -24.69
C MET A 572 -61.04 -1.33 -24.71
N SER A 573 -61.44 -0.07 -24.94
CA SER A 573 -60.54 1.09 -24.82
C SER A 573 -60.22 1.41 -23.36
N PHE A 574 -61.15 1.26 -22.41
CA PHE A 574 -60.81 1.35 -20.98
C PHE A 574 -59.92 0.22 -20.52
N LYS A 575 -60.08 -1.04 -20.98
CA LYS A 575 -59.15 -2.11 -20.61
C LYS A 575 -57.75 -1.88 -21.18
N SER A 576 -57.64 -1.49 -22.45
CA SER A 576 -56.34 -1.22 -23.07
C SER A 576 -55.69 0.07 -22.56
N MET A 577 -56.46 1.13 -22.28
CA MET A 577 -55.97 2.31 -21.56
C MET A 577 -55.69 2.04 -20.09
N SER A 578 -56.47 1.21 -19.39
CA SER A 578 -56.24 0.86 -17.99
C SER A 578 -55.03 -0.05 -17.84
N GLU A 579 -54.79 -0.98 -18.76
CA GLU A 579 -53.56 -1.77 -18.82
C GLU A 579 -52.37 -0.90 -19.21
N ALA A 580 -52.52 0.02 -20.16
CA ALA A 580 -51.47 0.99 -20.51
C ALA A 580 -51.19 1.96 -19.37
N GLN A 581 -52.22 2.46 -18.66
CA GLN A 581 -52.10 3.31 -17.48
C GLN A 581 -51.48 2.55 -16.31
N SER A 582 -51.86 1.28 -16.09
CA SER A 582 -51.27 0.43 -15.06
C SER A 582 -49.80 0.13 -15.36
N LYS A 583 -49.46 -0.13 -16.63
CA LYS A 583 -48.06 -0.29 -17.07
C LYS A 583 -47.29 1.02 -16.97
N ASN A 584 -47.89 2.15 -17.32
CA ASN A 584 -47.24 3.46 -17.24
C ASN A 584 -47.08 3.93 -15.78
N GLU A 585 -48.02 3.61 -14.89
CA GLU A 585 -47.90 3.78 -13.44
C GLU A 585 -46.87 2.83 -12.83
N PHE A 586 -46.77 1.60 -13.32
CA PHE A 586 -45.73 0.65 -12.90
C PHE A 586 -44.35 1.13 -13.34
N LEU A 587 -44.19 1.53 -14.60
CA LEU A 587 -42.97 2.11 -15.13
C LEU A 587 -42.61 3.43 -14.44
N SER A 588 -43.59 4.27 -14.11
CA SER A 588 -43.36 5.49 -13.33
C SER A 588 -42.90 5.19 -11.91
N ARG A 589 -43.49 4.17 -11.26
CA ARG A 589 -43.05 3.70 -9.94
C ARG A 589 -41.65 3.10 -9.99
N GLU A 590 -41.36 2.28 -10.99
CA GLU A 590 -40.04 1.69 -11.22
C GLU A 590 -39.00 2.77 -11.54
N LEU A 591 -39.36 3.79 -12.32
CA LEU A 591 -38.49 4.92 -12.64
C LEU A 591 -38.18 5.77 -11.40
N ILE A 592 -39.19 6.06 -10.56
CA ILE A 592 -38.98 6.75 -9.27
C ILE A 592 -38.13 5.90 -8.32
N GLU A 593 -38.30 4.58 -8.33
CA GLU A 593 -37.49 3.67 -7.52
C GLU A 593 -36.03 3.61 -8.03
N LYS A 594 -35.82 3.54 -9.34
CA LYS A 594 -34.49 3.61 -9.97
C LYS A 594 -33.84 4.97 -9.79
N GLU A 595 -34.58 6.08 -9.80
CA GLU A 595 -34.09 7.41 -9.47
C GLU A 595 -33.69 7.49 -7.99
N ARG A 596 -34.50 6.94 -7.07
CA ARG A 596 -34.11 6.81 -5.65
C ARG A 596 -32.87 5.95 -5.46
N ASP A 597 -32.74 4.85 -6.18
CA ASP A 597 -31.57 3.99 -6.12
C ASP A 597 -30.33 4.64 -6.75
N LEU A 598 -30.51 5.43 -7.81
CA LEU A 598 -29.46 6.26 -8.38
C LEU A 598 -29.00 7.33 -7.39
N GLU A 599 -29.92 7.98 -6.68
CA GLU A 599 -29.62 8.99 -5.66
C GLU A 599 -28.94 8.37 -4.44
N ARG A 600 -29.37 7.19 -4.01
CA ARG A 600 -28.67 6.35 -3.01
C ARG A 600 -27.27 5.98 -3.50
N SER A 601 -27.11 5.57 -4.75
CA SER A 601 -25.81 5.26 -5.33
C SER A 601 -24.89 6.48 -5.37
N LYS A 602 -25.39 7.66 -5.78
CA LYS A 602 -24.65 8.93 -5.74
C LYS A 602 -24.22 9.31 -4.33
N THR A 603 -25.09 9.15 -3.33
CA THR A 603 -24.73 9.44 -1.93
C THR A 603 -23.70 8.45 -1.38
N VAL A 604 -23.77 7.17 -1.77
CA VAL A 604 -22.75 6.16 -1.44
C VAL A 604 -21.43 6.50 -2.13
N ILE A 605 -21.44 6.90 -3.40
CA ILE A 605 -20.24 7.34 -4.14
C ILE A 605 -19.63 8.58 -3.48
N SER A 606 -20.43 9.58 -3.10
CA SER A 606 -19.96 10.78 -2.40
C SER A 606 -19.35 10.44 -1.03
N LYS A 607 -19.98 9.53 -0.26
CA LYS A 607 -19.43 9.01 1.00
C LYS A 607 -18.13 8.23 0.78
N PHE A 608 -18.04 7.41 -0.26
CA PHE A 608 -16.82 6.70 -0.63
C PHE A 608 -15.71 7.65 -1.06
N GLN A 609 -16.01 8.67 -1.86
CA GLN A 609 -15.05 9.71 -2.24
C GLN A 609 -14.52 10.46 -1.01
N ASN A 610 -15.38 10.81 -0.05
CA ASN A 610 -14.95 11.43 1.21
C ASN A 610 -14.09 10.49 2.05
N LYS A 611 -14.40 9.19 2.07
CA LYS A 611 -13.60 8.18 2.77
C LYS A 611 -12.24 7.93 2.09
N CYS A 612 -12.19 7.98 0.75
CA CYS A 612 -10.94 7.92 0.00
C CYS A 612 -10.06 9.15 0.26
N LYS A 613 -10.64 10.35 0.32
CA LYS A 613 -9.90 11.58 0.71
C LYS A 613 -9.32 11.47 2.13
N GLY A 614 -10.10 10.98 3.10
CA GLY A 614 -9.57 10.71 4.45
C GLY A 614 -8.46 9.64 4.48
N SER A 615 -8.49 8.66 3.58
CA SER A 615 -7.41 7.69 3.42
C SER A 615 -6.15 8.30 2.78
N GLU A 616 -6.29 9.30 1.92
CA GLU A 616 -5.16 10.07 1.38
C GLU A 616 -4.53 10.97 2.45
N GLU A 617 -5.35 11.59 3.30
CA GLU A 617 -4.89 12.34 4.48
C GLU A 617 -4.09 11.44 5.45
N ASN A 618 -4.58 10.22 5.74
CA ASN A 618 -3.85 9.27 6.58
C ASN A 618 -2.51 8.84 5.95
N LYS A 619 -2.45 8.64 4.63
CA LYS A 619 -1.19 8.34 3.94
C LYS A 619 -0.20 9.50 4.01
N GLN A 620 -0.68 10.73 3.85
CA GLN A 620 0.16 11.92 3.97
C GLN A 620 0.67 12.11 5.41
N LEU A 621 -0.14 11.72 6.41
CA LEU A 621 0.25 11.74 7.82
C LEU A 621 1.29 10.66 8.15
N GLU A 622 1.15 9.46 7.57
CA GLU A 622 2.17 8.40 7.65
C GLU A 622 3.48 8.78 6.96
N GLU A 623 3.41 9.45 5.80
CA GLU A 623 4.58 10.00 5.10
C GLU A 623 5.26 11.09 5.94
N GLY A 624 4.48 12.01 6.52
CA GLY A 624 5.00 13.02 7.46
C GLY A 624 5.64 12.43 8.71
N MET A 625 5.06 11.37 9.29
CA MET A 625 5.67 10.66 10.43
C MET A 625 6.96 9.93 10.02
N LYS A 626 7.04 9.37 8.81
CA LYS A 626 8.27 8.78 8.28
C LYS A 626 9.37 9.82 8.07
N GLU A 627 9.03 11.00 7.54
CA GLU A 627 9.96 12.13 7.38
C GLU A 627 10.50 12.60 8.74
N ILE A 628 9.63 12.70 9.75
CA ILE A 628 10.03 13.06 11.13
C ILE A 628 10.96 12.00 11.73
N LEU A 629 10.61 10.72 11.61
CA LEU A 629 11.45 9.62 12.11
C LEU A 629 12.80 9.55 11.40
N GLN A 630 12.83 9.85 10.10
CA GLN A 630 14.06 9.88 9.32
C GLN A 630 14.94 11.07 9.70
N ALA A 631 14.36 12.26 9.88
CA ALA A 631 15.09 13.43 10.38
C ALA A 631 15.65 13.22 11.81
N ILE A 632 14.89 12.59 12.70
CA ILE A 632 15.36 12.22 14.05
C ILE A 632 16.48 11.18 13.98
N LYS A 633 16.39 10.21 13.07
CA LYS A 633 17.40 9.17 12.87
C LYS A 633 18.68 9.71 12.24
N GLU A 634 18.58 10.72 11.37
CA GLU A 634 19.73 11.43 10.80
C GLU A 634 20.42 12.31 11.86
N MET A 635 19.67 12.96 12.76
CA MET A 635 20.26 13.67 13.92
C MET A 635 20.98 12.76 14.92
N GLN A 636 20.63 11.47 15.00
CA GLN A 636 21.30 10.53 15.91
C GLN A 636 22.60 9.93 15.34
N LYS A 637 22.85 10.07 14.03
CA LYS A 637 24.02 9.46 13.39
C LYS A 637 25.30 10.29 13.49
N ASP A 638 25.21 11.61 13.60
CA ASP A 638 26.38 12.50 13.65
C ASP A 638 26.27 13.54 14.79
N PRO A 639 26.82 13.26 15.99
CA PRO A 639 26.79 14.19 17.12
C PRO A 639 27.84 15.31 17.07
N ASP A 640 28.76 15.32 16.08
CA ASP A 640 29.95 16.19 16.10
C ASP A 640 29.85 17.49 15.29
N ASP A 641 28.78 17.73 14.53
CA ASP A 641 28.68 18.90 13.62
C ASP A 641 27.72 20.03 14.07
N ILE A 642 27.27 20.04 15.33
CA ILE A 642 26.39 21.13 15.82
C ILE A 642 27.23 22.29 16.38
N LYS A 643 27.80 23.09 15.48
CA LYS A 643 28.20 24.47 15.79
C LYS A 643 27.09 25.43 15.42
N GLY A 644 26.34 25.85 16.45
CA GLY A 644 25.83 27.21 16.61
C GLY A 644 25.17 27.85 15.39
N GLY A 645 23.93 27.44 15.11
CA GLY A 645 22.98 28.17 14.29
C GLY A 645 21.66 27.41 14.34
N GLU A 646 20.56 28.09 14.69
CA GLU A 646 19.22 27.53 14.57
C GLU A 646 18.97 27.18 13.09
N THR A 647 19.32 25.96 12.67
CA THR A 647 18.83 25.39 11.42
C THR A 647 17.35 25.11 11.62
N SER A 648 16.54 26.12 11.26
CA SER A 648 15.09 26.01 11.20
C SER A 648 14.71 24.84 10.30
N LEU A 649 14.14 23.80 10.90
CA LEU A 649 13.63 22.62 10.22
C LEU A 649 12.43 23.04 9.34
N ILE A 650 12.66 23.20 8.04
CA ILE A 650 11.58 23.39 7.07
C ILE A 650 11.04 22.00 6.75
N ILE A 651 9.86 21.70 7.28
CA ILE A 651 9.11 20.46 6.99
C ILE A 651 7.91 20.86 6.12
N PRO A 652 7.96 20.70 4.78
CA PRO A 652 6.90 21.14 3.85
C PRO A 652 5.56 20.41 4.03
N SER A 653 5.57 19.24 4.67
CA SER A 653 4.39 18.48 5.07
C SER A 653 3.72 19.11 6.30
N LEU A 654 4.50 19.67 7.23
CA LEU A 654 4.01 20.38 8.42
C LEU A 654 3.41 21.74 8.06
N GLU A 655 4.05 22.51 7.16
CA GLU A 655 3.49 23.78 6.66
C GLU A 655 2.16 23.57 5.94
N ARG A 656 2.01 22.48 5.17
CA ARG A 656 0.74 22.13 4.52
C ARG A 656 -0.33 21.69 5.51
N LEU A 657 0.04 20.96 6.57
CA LEU A 657 -0.86 20.54 7.63
C LEU A 657 -1.33 21.73 8.48
N VAL A 658 -0.42 22.65 8.83
CA VAL A 658 -0.73 23.89 9.55
C VAL A 658 -1.68 24.75 8.73
N ASN A 659 -1.42 24.95 7.44
CA ASN A 659 -2.36 25.64 6.53
C ASN A 659 -3.74 24.95 6.44
N ALA A 660 -3.80 23.62 6.48
CA ALA A 660 -5.05 22.86 6.45
C ALA A 660 -5.81 22.89 7.81
N ILE A 661 -5.09 23.01 8.92
CA ILE A 661 -5.65 23.14 10.27
C ILE A 661 -6.14 24.59 10.51
N GLU A 662 -5.37 25.58 10.09
CA GLU A 662 -5.72 27.00 10.18
C GLU A 662 -6.94 27.34 9.32
N SER A 663 -7.10 26.67 8.16
CA SER A 663 -8.31 26.79 7.34
C SER A 663 -9.53 26.04 7.88
N LYS A 664 -9.34 24.98 8.68
CA LYS A 664 -10.43 24.25 9.36
C LYS A 664 -10.88 24.85 10.69
N ASN A 665 -10.03 25.61 11.39
CA ASN A 665 -10.33 26.21 12.69
C ASN A 665 -10.98 27.61 12.62
N ALA A 666 -11.32 28.10 11.43
CA ALA A 666 -11.86 29.45 11.22
C ALA A 666 -13.40 29.50 11.22
N GLU A 667 -14.05 29.00 12.27
CA GLU A 667 -15.46 29.30 12.56
C GLU A 667 -15.57 30.71 13.19
N GLY A 668 -15.29 31.75 12.39
CA GLY A 668 -15.44 33.14 12.82
C GLY A 668 -14.87 34.14 11.81
N ILE A 669 -15.77 34.91 11.17
CA ILE A 669 -15.56 36.07 10.27
C ILE A 669 -14.11 36.24 9.79
N PHE A 670 -13.76 35.54 8.71
CA PHE A 670 -12.47 35.64 8.05
C PHE A 670 -12.46 36.84 7.10
N ASP A 671 -11.58 37.82 7.37
CA ASP A 671 -11.29 38.89 6.41
C ASP A 671 -10.31 38.36 5.36
N ALA A 672 -10.85 37.72 4.32
CA ALA A 672 -10.10 37.12 3.22
C ALA A 672 -9.12 38.08 2.54
N SER A 673 -9.33 39.39 2.68
CA SER A 673 -8.43 40.41 2.15
C SER A 673 -7.07 40.42 2.85
N LEU A 674 -7.03 40.12 4.15
CA LEU A 674 -5.83 40.18 4.99
C LEU A 674 -4.94 38.95 4.77
N HIS A 675 -5.55 37.78 4.58
CA HIS A 675 -4.83 36.55 4.24
C HIS A 675 -4.29 36.56 2.81
N LEU A 676 -5.09 37.01 1.83
CA LEU A 676 -4.59 37.19 0.46
C LEU A 676 -3.46 38.21 0.41
N LYS A 677 -3.51 39.26 1.24
CA LYS A 677 -2.43 40.24 1.34
C LYS A 677 -1.16 39.65 1.96
N ALA A 678 -1.27 38.91 3.06
CA ALA A 678 -0.12 38.22 3.66
C ALA A 678 0.52 37.21 2.69
N GLN A 679 -0.30 36.48 1.91
CA GLN A 679 0.18 35.56 0.88
C GLN A 679 0.87 36.30 -0.28
N VAL A 680 0.33 37.44 -0.71
CA VAL A 680 0.98 38.29 -1.73
C VAL A 680 2.30 38.85 -1.21
N ASP A 681 2.37 39.31 0.04
CA ASP A 681 3.60 39.86 0.62
C ASP A 681 4.67 38.76 0.78
N GLN A 682 4.29 37.53 1.17
CA GLN A 682 5.19 36.37 1.24
C GLN A 682 5.69 35.95 -0.15
N LEU A 683 4.80 35.90 -1.15
CA LEU A 683 5.19 35.61 -2.53
C LEU A 683 6.06 36.72 -3.13
N THR A 684 5.88 37.95 -2.69
CA THR A 684 6.71 39.10 -3.09
C THR A 684 8.11 38.97 -2.49
N GLY A 685 8.23 38.68 -1.20
CA GLY A 685 9.51 38.43 -0.53
C GLY A 685 10.28 37.26 -1.15
N ARG A 686 9.60 36.13 -1.40
CA ARG A 686 10.22 34.97 -2.06
C ARG A 686 10.63 35.25 -3.50
N ASN A 687 9.89 36.10 -4.23
CA ASN A 687 10.31 36.57 -5.55
C ASN A 687 11.57 37.45 -5.48
N GLU A 688 11.69 38.28 -4.45
CA GLU A 688 12.88 39.12 -4.24
C GLU A 688 14.12 38.28 -3.90
N GLU A 689 13.96 37.24 -3.07
CA GLU A 689 14.98 36.23 -2.77
C GLU A 689 15.41 35.48 -4.02
N LEU A 690 14.48 34.93 -4.80
CA LEU A 690 14.80 34.24 -6.06
C LEU A 690 15.49 35.18 -7.07
N ARG A 691 15.09 36.46 -7.12
CA ARG A 691 15.79 37.46 -7.93
C ARG A 691 17.18 37.77 -7.39
N HIS A 692 17.43 37.61 -6.10
CA HIS A 692 18.75 37.78 -5.49
C HIS A 692 19.63 36.56 -5.81
N GLU A 693 19.15 35.35 -5.56
CA GLU A 693 19.82 34.09 -5.89
C GLU A 693 20.15 33.99 -7.38
N LEU A 694 19.23 34.38 -8.26
CA LEU A 694 19.49 34.41 -9.71
C LEU A 694 20.56 35.45 -10.07
N ARG A 695 20.63 36.58 -9.36
CA ARG A 695 21.69 37.57 -9.56
C ARG A 695 23.03 37.06 -9.08
N GLU A 696 23.09 36.34 -7.96
CA GLU A 696 24.32 35.72 -7.45
C GLU A 696 24.79 34.58 -8.35
N SER A 697 23.90 33.66 -8.72
CA SER A 697 24.20 32.58 -9.68
C SER A 697 24.71 33.12 -11.02
N ARG A 698 24.13 34.24 -11.51
CA ARG A 698 24.64 34.90 -12.73
C ARG A 698 26.02 35.51 -12.51
N LYS A 699 26.31 36.11 -11.36
CA LYS A 699 27.65 36.63 -11.04
C LYS A 699 28.67 35.50 -10.94
N GLU A 700 28.32 34.39 -10.31
CA GLU A 700 29.17 33.20 -10.22
C GLU A 700 29.42 32.57 -11.58
N ALA A 701 28.39 32.43 -12.42
CA ALA A 701 28.53 31.94 -13.78
C ALA A 701 29.44 32.86 -14.63
N ILE A 702 29.34 34.18 -14.47
CA ILE A 702 30.25 35.14 -15.12
C ILE A 702 31.68 34.97 -14.60
N ASN A 703 31.88 34.81 -13.29
CA ASN A 703 33.20 34.58 -12.70
C ASN A 703 33.82 33.27 -13.19
N CYS A 704 33.08 32.17 -13.21
CA CYS A 704 33.52 30.88 -13.75
C CYS A 704 33.85 30.98 -15.25
N SER A 705 33.02 31.67 -16.04
CA SER A 705 33.28 31.92 -17.45
C SER A 705 34.56 32.74 -17.66
N GLN A 706 34.82 33.77 -16.85
CA GLN A 706 36.06 34.53 -16.89
C GLN A 706 37.29 33.70 -16.48
N GLN A 707 37.17 32.83 -15.48
CA GLN A 707 38.24 31.91 -15.10
C GLN A 707 38.54 30.91 -16.21
N LEU A 708 37.51 30.36 -16.86
CA LEU A 708 37.62 29.46 -17.99
C LEU A 708 38.26 30.17 -19.20
N ALA A 709 37.87 31.41 -19.50
CA ALA A 709 38.51 32.22 -20.54
C ALA A 709 40.00 32.47 -20.25
N LYS A 710 40.36 32.77 -18.99
CA LYS A 710 41.77 32.90 -18.57
C LYS A 710 42.53 31.57 -18.71
N ALA A 711 41.93 30.45 -18.35
CA ALA A 711 42.53 29.12 -18.51
C ALA A 711 42.77 28.79 -19.98
N ASN A 712 41.77 29.02 -20.84
CA ASN A 712 41.89 28.82 -22.28
C ASN A 712 42.97 29.71 -22.91
N LEU A 713 43.12 30.95 -22.43
CA LEU A 713 44.18 31.84 -22.89
C LEU A 713 45.57 31.31 -22.49
N LYS A 714 45.73 30.76 -21.28
CA LYS A 714 46.96 30.08 -20.85
C LYS A 714 47.27 28.84 -21.71
N VAL A 715 46.26 28.01 -21.99
CA VAL A 715 46.40 26.84 -22.86
C VAL A 715 46.83 27.26 -24.27
N ARG A 716 46.22 28.31 -24.83
CA ARG A 716 46.59 28.85 -26.15
C ARG A 716 48.03 29.38 -26.17
N ILE A 717 48.45 30.10 -25.13
CA ILE A 717 49.85 30.54 -24.97
C ILE A 717 50.79 29.33 -24.90
N PHE A 718 50.42 28.29 -24.15
CA PHE A 718 51.22 27.08 -24.05
C PHE A 718 51.36 26.36 -25.41
N PHE A 719 50.28 26.26 -26.18
CA PHE A 719 50.34 25.73 -27.55
C PHE A 719 51.22 26.60 -28.47
N GLN A 720 51.10 27.93 -28.39
CA GLN A 720 51.94 28.86 -29.15
C GLN A 720 53.43 28.71 -28.80
N ILE A 721 53.76 28.53 -27.50
CA ILE A 721 55.13 28.27 -27.04
C ILE A 721 55.62 26.92 -27.58
N LYS A 722 54.79 25.88 -27.55
CA LYS A 722 55.12 24.55 -28.10
C LYS A 722 55.36 24.59 -29.60
N GLU A 723 54.58 25.38 -30.33
CA GLU A 723 54.70 25.55 -31.78
C GLU A 723 55.93 26.38 -32.15
N ASN A 724 56.20 27.47 -31.43
CA ASN A 724 57.44 28.25 -31.58
C ASN A 724 58.69 27.44 -31.20
N ALA A 725 58.60 26.56 -30.19
CA ALA A 725 59.69 25.65 -29.83
C ALA A 725 59.95 24.59 -30.91
N LYS A 726 58.91 24.12 -31.59
CA LYS A 726 59.05 23.24 -32.76
C LYS A 726 59.67 23.95 -33.96
N LEU A 727 59.32 25.22 -34.19
CA LEU A 727 59.90 26.02 -35.29
C LEU A 727 61.35 26.44 -35.02
N GLY A 728 61.71 26.73 -33.76
CA GLY A 728 63.09 27.05 -33.37
C GLY A 728 64.05 25.84 -33.32
N LEU A 729 63.55 24.62 -33.52
CA LEU A 729 64.34 23.40 -33.74
C LEU A 729 64.54 23.09 -35.24
N ALA A 730 63.96 23.90 -36.14
CA ALA A 730 64.06 23.75 -37.59
C ALA A 730 64.93 24.83 -38.28
N GLU A 731 65.52 25.76 -37.52
CA GLU A 731 66.69 26.57 -37.89
C GLU A 731 67.95 25.95 -37.26
#